data_AF-A0A2P5F5X7-F1
#
_entry.id   AF-A0A2P5F5X7-F1
#
_cell.length_a   1.000
_cell.length_b   1.000
_cell.length_c   1.000
_cell.angle_alpha   90.00
_cell.angle_beta   90.00
_cell.angle_gamma   90.00
#
_symmetry.space_group_name_H-M   'P 1'
#
loop_
_entity.id
_entity.type
_entity.pdbx_description
1 polymer ?
#
loop_
_entity_poly.entity_id
_entity_poly.type
_entity_poly.pdbx_seq_one_letter_code
_entity_poly.pdbx_strand_id
1 'polypeptide(L)'
;MEEEVEVDMSDVAAIGNRGKKIYVRTNRSMVEVSNVKGDVFNYRAALYNEAGLPLEVQNELPLIRVKDVSTTMVIKPRPVVDFLMADQGVNDPSSLDWEKVIKDLYYTLFRVSLSSSFAFNMYICPSKQAKYALKSLRIQVKPSNLEYKIRGLSDKSCKEQTFAFKKRRNGKDGDSEAQELELTVYDYFVNYRNIDLQSSGNLPCINVGKPQRPIFFPLELCSLVSLKNYTSAPSTFQPTMRPHKRMKVLSSVSALELNKYDTAPVLRSCGIAISNDFTQVEGRVLPAPKLKAGNDEDVFPQNGKWNFKNTKVVQPTKIEKWAVIDFNACCDIECLIQNIIRCGETMGILMSPPLHVFKEDINLRSAQPMLRVEHMYNSIRDMYSRPQLPDLFLCLLPERKNYDLYGAWKRTSLSVLGKMTQCIASTKFSERYLTNVLLKINAKLGGLNSVLALERSNMIPMVSQKPTMILGMSVSHGSPGQSGIPSIAAVVGSREWPSISRYRASVRTQSPKVEMIDLLFDRVSEFDNKGIMRELILDFYKSSGYRKPEQIIIFRNGVSESQFNQVLNIELGQIIKACKLFNEDWSPKFVVIVAQKSHRTKFYQQSSSDNVPPGTIIEDRTICHQRKDFFLCAHASINLPEKYDCYFLAPIRYAQLAASQMAQLMKFDDLLDTSLINGWVTSDGAPTVPQLPKLCKEMRQSMFFC
;
A
#
# COMPACT_ATOMS: atom_id res chain seq x y z
N MET A 1 61.90 -4.66 8.08
CA MET A 1 62.11 -4.10 6.74
C MET A 1 60.73 -3.75 6.24
N GLU A 2 60.37 -2.47 6.24
CA GLU A 2 59.19 -1.99 5.53
C GLU A 2 59.54 -2.07 4.04
N GLU A 3 59.02 -3.08 3.33
CA GLU A 3 59.16 -3.15 1.88
C GLU A 3 58.19 -2.13 1.27
N GLU A 4 58.74 -1.08 0.66
CA GLU A 4 57.99 -0.23 -0.26
C GLU A 4 57.70 -1.06 -1.53
N VAL A 5 56.43 -1.44 -1.71
CA VAL A 5 55.96 -2.14 -2.91
C VAL A 5 55.36 -1.11 -3.87
N GLU A 6 56.01 -0.90 -5.02
CA GLU A 6 55.42 -0.14 -6.13
C GLU A 6 54.35 -0.98 -6.85
N VAL A 7 53.16 -0.40 -7.05
CA VAL A 7 52.02 -1.05 -7.71
C VAL A 7 51.61 -0.22 -8.94
N ASP A 8 51.62 -0.84 -10.12
CA ASP A 8 51.16 -0.24 -11.37
C ASP A 8 49.62 -0.32 -11.50
N MET A 9 48.97 0.78 -11.89
CA MET A 9 47.54 1.05 -11.63
C MET A 9 46.76 1.54 -12.87
N SER A 10 47.09 1.03 -14.06
CA SER A 10 46.70 1.64 -15.34
C SER A 10 45.22 1.53 -15.77
N ASP A 11 44.31 0.85 -15.06
CA ASP A 11 42.91 0.70 -15.55
C ASP A 11 41.83 0.66 -14.45
N VAL A 12 41.22 1.80 -14.06
CA VAL A 12 39.80 2.01 -13.60
C VAL A 12 39.63 3.33 -12.83
N ALA A 13 38.54 4.06 -13.11
CA ALA A 13 38.34 5.46 -12.75
C ALA A 13 37.70 5.75 -11.37
N ALA A 14 38.41 6.46 -10.48
CA ALA A 14 37.87 7.25 -9.37
C ALA A 14 38.87 8.34 -8.89
N ILE A 15 38.40 9.58 -8.70
CA ILE A 15 39.21 10.79 -8.43
C ILE A 15 39.43 10.99 -6.92
N GLY A 16 40.69 11.14 -6.46
CA GLY A 16 41.02 11.49 -5.07
C GLY A 16 42.23 12.44 -4.94
N ASN A 17 42.09 13.48 -4.09
CA ASN A 17 43.11 14.52 -3.85
C ASN A 17 44.28 14.04 -2.96
N ARG A 18 45.41 14.77 -3.02
CA ARG A 18 46.65 14.59 -2.23
C ARG A 18 46.39 14.39 -0.73
N GLY A 19 47.06 13.41 -0.11
CA GLY A 19 46.95 13.14 1.33
C GLY A 19 45.74 12.31 1.78
N LYS A 20 44.85 11.91 0.86
CA LYS A 20 43.74 11.02 1.19
C LYS A 20 44.25 9.60 1.38
N LYS A 21 44.06 9.06 2.60
CA LYS A 21 44.37 7.68 2.97
C LYS A 21 43.23 6.76 2.51
N ILE A 22 43.56 5.68 1.81
CA ILE A 22 42.59 4.67 1.37
C ILE A 22 43.00 3.34 2.01
N TYR A 23 42.03 2.63 2.58
CA TYR A 23 42.25 1.33 3.19
C TYR A 23 41.93 0.23 2.18
N VAL A 24 42.94 -0.57 1.84
CA VAL A 24 42.80 -1.72 0.95
C VAL A 24 42.79 -2.99 1.80
N ARG A 25 41.73 -3.78 1.68
CA ARG A 25 41.57 -5.02 2.46
C ARG A 25 42.29 -6.17 1.76
N THR A 26 43.25 -6.77 2.43
CA THR A 26 43.86 -8.05 2.01
C THR A 26 43.23 -9.22 2.78
N ASN A 27 43.61 -10.43 2.41
CA ASN A 27 43.11 -11.66 3.03
C ASN A 27 43.55 -11.83 4.50
N ARG A 28 44.58 -11.09 4.96
CA ARG A 28 45.16 -11.21 6.32
C ARG A 28 45.17 -9.90 7.11
N SER A 29 45.11 -8.75 6.46
CA SER A 29 45.18 -7.43 7.13
C SER A 29 44.58 -6.32 6.26
N MET A 30 44.33 -5.17 6.88
CA MET A 30 43.93 -3.95 6.18
C MET A 30 45.18 -3.09 6.00
N VAL A 31 45.56 -2.80 4.75
CA VAL A 31 46.76 -2.03 4.41
C VAL A 31 46.35 -0.61 4.08
N GLU A 32 47.06 0.34 4.66
CA GLU A 32 46.82 1.77 4.47
C GLU A 32 47.69 2.29 3.33
N VAL A 33 47.07 2.90 2.32
CA VAL A 33 47.77 3.46 1.15
C VAL A 33 47.54 4.98 1.11
N SER A 34 48.62 5.76 0.94
CA SER A 34 48.56 7.22 0.94
C SER A 34 49.09 7.82 -0.37
N ASN A 35 48.37 8.78 -0.94
CA ASN A 35 48.79 9.51 -2.14
C ASN A 35 49.80 10.61 -1.77
N VAL A 36 51.09 10.35 -2.00
CA VAL A 36 52.22 11.20 -1.58
C VAL A 36 52.58 12.31 -2.58
N LYS A 37 52.45 12.03 -3.89
CA LYS A 37 52.91 12.94 -4.96
C LYS A 37 51.91 14.03 -5.35
N GLY A 38 50.62 13.85 -5.05
CA GLY A 38 49.61 14.90 -5.24
C GLY A 38 49.00 15.00 -6.62
N ASP A 39 49.32 14.06 -7.50
CA ASP A 39 48.64 13.91 -8.77
C ASP A 39 47.34 13.10 -8.58
N VAL A 40 46.37 13.34 -9.48
CA VAL A 40 45.10 12.62 -9.51
C VAL A 40 45.34 11.25 -10.11
N PHE A 41 45.49 10.23 -9.27
CA PHE A 41 45.62 8.84 -9.72
C PHE A 41 44.28 8.10 -9.64
N ASN A 42 44.06 7.24 -10.62
CA ASN A 42 43.01 6.23 -10.67
C ASN A 42 43.62 4.91 -10.16
N TYR A 43 42.92 4.18 -9.28
CA TYR A 43 43.47 3.04 -8.53
C TYR A 43 42.69 1.73 -8.83
N ARG A 44 43.36 0.58 -9.01
CA ARG A 44 42.74 -0.76 -9.16
C ARG A 44 43.55 -1.84 -8.41
N ALA A 45 42.94 -2.62 -7.51
CA ALA A 45 43.65 -3.68 -6.78
C ALA A 45 43.29 -5.08 -7.32
N ALA A 46 44.29 -5.83 -7.79
CA ALA A 46 44.19 -7.27 -8.07
C ALA A 46 45.19 -8.01 -7.17
N LEU A 47 44.79 -9.15 -6.61
CA LEU A 47 45.63 -9.96 -5.75
C LEU A 47 46.42 -10.94 -6.62
N TYR A 48 47.75 -10.95 -6.49
CA TYR A 48 48.65 -11.88 -7.17
C TYR A 48 49.28 -12.81 -6.13
N ASN A 49 49.59 -14.05 -6.52
CA ASN A 49 50.36 -14.94 -5.67
C ASN A 49 51.86 -14.56 -5.69
N GLU A 50 52.67 -15.21 -4.85
CA GLU A 50 54.14 -14.98 -4.77
C GLU A 50 54.88 -15.26 -6.10
N ALA A 51 54.24 -15.93 -7.06
CA ALA A 51 54.76 -16.18 -8.41
C ALA A 51 54.30 -15.13 -9.45
N GLY A 52 53.62 -14.05 -9.04
CA GLY A 52 53.16 -12.98 -9.94
C GLY A 52 51.97 -13.37 -10.83
N LEU A 53 51.29 -14.48 -10.52
CA LEU A 53 50.06 -14.89 -11.22
C LEU A 53 48.84 -14.34 -10.47
N PRO A 54 47.80 -13.83 -11.17
CA PRO A 54 46.59 -13.37 -10.52
C PRO A 54 45.96 -14.52 -9.75
N LEU A 55 45.62 -14.29 -8.48
CA LEU A 55 44.87 -15.24 -7.68
C LEU A 55 43.49 -15.38 -8.34
N GLU A 56 43.26 -16.51 -9.02
CA GLU A 56 41.91 -16.91 -9.41
C GLU A 56 41.06 -16.95 -8.15
N VAL A 57 40.09 -16.04 -8.05
CA VAL A 57 39.11 -16.04 -6.97
C VAL A 57 38.27 -17.29 -7.17
N GLN A 58 38.63 -18.38 -6.50
CA GLN A 58 38.00 -19.72 -6.58
C GLN A 58 36.53 -19.77 -6.12
N ASN A 59 35.80 -18.65 -6.10
CA ASN A 59 34.36 -18.62 -5.92
C ASN A 59 33.76 -17.49 -6.76
N GLU A 60 33.86 -17.57 -8.08
CA GLU A 60 32.97 -16.83 -8.97
C GLU A 60 31.57 -17.44 -8.85
N LEU A 61 30.78 -16.98 -7.87
CA LEU A 61 29.35 -17.16 -7.94
C LEU A 61 28.85 -16.42 -9.19
N PRO A 62 28.09 -17.08 -10.08
CA PRO A 62 27.62 -16.44 -11.31
C PRO A 62 26.75 -15.24 -10.97
N LEU A 63 26.93 -14.13 -11.70
CA LEU A 63 26.04 -12.97 -11.60
C LEU A 63 24.67 -13.32 -12.20
N ILE A 64 23.62 -13.27 -11.38
CA ILE A 64 22.28 -13.66 -11.79
C ILE A 64 21.48 -12.45 -12.28
N ARG A 65 20.95 -12.54 -13.50
CA ARG A 65 20.01 -11.56 -14.06
C ARG A 65 18.57 -12.01 -13.85
N VAL A 66 17.83 -11.28 -13.01
CA VAL A 66 16.39 -11.53 -12.82
C VAL A 66 15.58 -10.73 -13.84
N LYS A 67 14.86 -11.43 -14.74
CA LYS A 67 13.94 -10.86 -15.73
C LYS A 67 12.51 -11.30 -15.42
N ASP A 68 11.56 -10.37 -15.52
CA ASP A 68 10.14 -10.66 -15.31
C ASP A 68 9.27 -9.83 -16.28
N VAL A 69 8.07 -10.31 -16.60
CA VAL A 69 7.15 -9.61 -17.52
C VAL A 69 6.23 -8.68 -16.74
N SER A 70 6.19 -7.39 -17.06
CA SER A 70 5.28 -6.44 -16.41
C SER A 70 4.30 -5.84 -17.40
N THR A 71 3.03 -5.77 -17.00
CA THR A 71 2.01 -5.00 -17.73
C THR A 71 1.79 -3.69 -17.01
N THR A 72 1.81 -2.58 -17.73
CA THR A 72 1.42 -1.26 -17.22
C THR A 72 0.32 -0.68 -18.09
N MET A 73 -0.59 0.08 -17.50
CA MET A 73 -1.60 0.81 -18.25
C MET A 73 -1.00 2.10 -18.78
N VAL A 74 -1.12 2.28 -20.09
CA VAL A 74 -0.61 3.47 -20.78
C VAL A 74 -1.79 4.18 -21.42
N ILE A 75 -1.76 5.51 -21.37
CA ILE A 75 -2.76 6.33 -22.05
C ILE A 75 -2.53 6.22 -23.55
N LYS A 76 -3.55 5.74 -24.27
CA LYS A 76 -3.51 5.65 -25.74
C LYS A 76 -3.50 7.06 -26.35
N PRO A 77 -2.63 7.34 -27.34
CA PRO A 77 -2.70 8.56 -28.14
C PRO A 77 -4.07 8.68 -28.78
N ARG A 78 -4.70 9.83 -28.57
CA ARG A 78 -5.97 10.20 -29.20
C ARG A 78 -6.19 11.71 -29.04
N PRO A 79 -7.05 12.33 -29.85
CA PRO A 79 -7.53 13.69 -29.60
C PRO A 79 -8.05 13.85 -28.18
N VAL A 80 -7.79 15.00 -27.55
CA VAL A 80 -8.22 15.26 -26.16
C VAL A 80 -9.76 15.24 -26.06
N VAL A 81 -10.46 15.69 -27.11
CA VAL A 81 -11.92 15.67 -27.20
C VAL A 81 -12.46 14.23 -27.08
N ASP A 82 -11.95 13.30 -27.90
CA ASP A 82 -12.34 11.89 -27.87
C ASP A 82 -12.03 11.21 -26.53
N PHE A 83 -10.96 11.63 -25.86
CA PHE A 83 -10.63 11.15 -24.52
C PHE A 83 -11.70 11.56 -23.50
N LEU A 84 -12.12 12.82 -23.53
CA LEU A 84 -13.15 13.34 -22.62
C LEU A 84 -14.52 12.74 -22.89
N MET A 85 -14.86 12.54 -24.17
CA MET A 85 -16.09 11.87 -24.59
C MET A 85 -16.14 10.43 -24.07
N ALA A 86 -15.05 9.68 -24.20
CA ALA A 86 -14.94 8.32 -23.69
C ALA A 86 -14.98 8.25 -22.14
N ASP A 87 -14.42 9.24 -21.43
CA ASP A 87 -14.44 9.32 -19.96
C ASP A 87 -15.86 9.56 -19.42
N GLN A 88 -16.64 10.42 -20.11
CA GLN A 88 -18.01 10.73 -19.71
C GLN A 88 -19.07 9.80 -20.31
N GLY A 89 -18.70 8.92 -21.25
CA GLY A 89 -19.62 8.01 -21.93
C GLY A 89 -20.58 8.73 -22.89
N VAL A 90 -20.14 9.84 -23.48
CA VAL A 90 -20.93 10.65 -24.42
C VAL A 90 -20.41 10.51 -25.85
N ASN A 91 -21.31 10.64 -26.84
CA ASN A 91 -20.99 10.44 -28.25
C ASN A 91 -20.87 11.75 -29.05
N ASP A 92 -21.17 12.89 -28.44
CA ASP A 92 -21.08 14.20 -29.09
C ASP A 92 -20.32 15.23 -28.21
N PRO A 93 -19.38 16.02 -28.76
CA PRO A 93 -18.63 17.01 -27.99
C PRO A 93 -19.49 18.10 -27.32
N SER A 94 -20.65 18.44 -27.88
CA SER A 94 -21.53 19.46 -27.29
C SER A 94 -22.33 18.94 -26.09
N SER A 95 -22.46 17.61 -25.98
CA SER A 95 -23.08 16.93 -24.84
C SER A 95 -22.13 16.69 -23.65
N LEU A 96 -20.87 17.16 -23.76
CA LEU A 96 -19.93 17.14 -22.63
C LEU A 96 -20.44 18.07 -21.51
N ASP A 97 -20.60 17.49 -20.32
CA ASP A 97 -21.01 18.25 -19.15
C ASP A 97 -19.79 19.03 -18.61
N TRP A 98 -19.60 20.24 -19.13
CA TRP A 98 -18.51 21.11 -18.72
C TRP A 98 -18.69 21.64 -17.30
N GLU A 99 -19.91 21.76 -16.78
CA GLU A 99 -20.10 22.06 -15.36
C GLU A 99 -19.58 20.92 -14.49
N LYS A 100 -19.74 19.66 -14.88
CA LYS A 100 -19.14 18.51 -14.19
C LYS A 100 -17.61 18.44 -14.32
N VAL A 101 -17.04 19.04 -15.37
CA VAL A 101 -15.59 19.20 -15.58
C VAL A 101 -15.01 20.43 -14.84
N ILE A 102 -15.82 21.50 -14.72
CA ILE A 102 -15.43 22.84 -14.22
C ILE A 102 -15.86 23.09 -12.75
N LYS A 103 -17.06 22.68 -12.29
CA LYS A 103 -17.57 22.92 -10.90
C LYS A 103 -16.73 22.29 -9.79
N ASP A 104 -15.79 21.40 -10.12
CA ASP A 104 -14.68 21.00 -9.25
C ASP A 104 -13.62 22.12 -9.03
N LEU A 105 -13.88 23.37 -9.45
CA LEU A 105 -13.05 24.56 -9.17
C LEU A 105 -13.48 25.40 -7.97
N TYR A 106 -14.75 25.43 -7.54
CA TYR A 106 -15.20 26.47 -6.59
C TYR A 106 -15.50 26.02 -5.15
N TYR A 107 -15.46 24.73 -4.83
CA TYR A 107 -15.72 24.25 -3.45
C TYR A 107 -14.54 24.35 -2.48
N THR A 108 -13.59 25.27 -2.72
CA THR A 108 -12.55 25.60 -1.72
C THR A 108 -12.62 27.05 -1.25
N LEU A 109 -13.31 27.96 -1.94
CA LEU A 109 -13.40 29.37 -1.53
C LEU A 109 -14.69 30.03 -2.05
N PHE A 110 -15.79 29.94 -1.29
CA PHE A 110 -16.74 31.03 -1.00
C PHE A 110 -17.94 30.50 -0.18
N ARG A 111 -18.16 31.06 1.01
CA ARG A 111 -19.36 30.90 1.84
C ARG A 111 -20.08 32.25 1.80
N VAL A 112 -21.30 32.31 1.28
CA VAL A 112 -22.22 33.42 1.57
C VAL A 112 -23.60 32.84 1.89
N SER A 113 -24.04 33.21 3.10
CA SER A 113 -25.41 33.26 3.59
C SER A 113 -26.47 33.44 2.50
N LEU A 114 -27.52 32.61 2.51
CA LEU A 114 -28.90 33.06 2.35
C LEU A 114 -29.86 31.94 2.78
N SER A 115 -30.94 32.37 3.43
CA SER A 115 -32.00 31.59 4.03
C SER A 115 -32.94 30.93 3.02
N SER A 116 -33.67 29.94 3.52
CA SER A 116 -34.97 29.41 3.06
C SER A 116 -35.05 28.75 1.69
N SER A 117 -35.44 27.47 1.75
CA SER A 117 -36.30 26.75 0.81
C SER A 117 -35.93 26.81 -0.67
N PHE A 118 -35.25 25.77 -1.18
CA PHE A 118 -35.60 25.10 -2.44
C PHE A 118 -34.76 23.81 -2.56
N ALA A 119 -35.44 22.70 -2.82
CA ALA A 119 -34.85 21.38 -2.99
C ALA A 119 -33.97 21.36 -4.24
N PHE A 120 -32.70 20.97 -4.10
CA PHE A 120 -31.83 20.63 -5.23
C PHE A 120 -31.39 19.16 -5.12
N ASN A 121 -31.90 18.35 -6.04
CA ASN A 121 -31.49 16.97 -6.28
C ASN A 121 -30.00 16.94 -6.65
N MET A 122 -29.13 16.64 -5.68
CA MET A 122 -27.72 16.38 -5.97
C MET A 122 -27.51 14.87 -6.07
N TYR A 123 -27.69 14.35 -7.29
CA TYR A 123 -27.22 13.02 -7.67
C TYR A 123 -25.69 12.98 -7.53
N ILE A 124 -25.19 12.21 -6.57
CA ILE A 124 -23.77 11.90 -6.43
C ILE A 124 -23.38 11.02 -7.63
N CYS A 125 -22.75 11.63 -8.64
CA CYS A 125 -22.35 10.97 -9.89
C CYS A 125 -20.84 10.58 -9.84
N PRO A 126 -20.39 9.55 -10.58
CA PRO A 126 -19.03 8.97 -10.53
C PRO A 126 -17.85 9.85 -11.00
N SER A 127 -18.04 11.16 -11.15
CA SER A 127 -17.22 12.02 -12.01
C SER A 127 -16.07 12.77 -11.36
N LYS A 128 -15.56 12.35 -10.19
CA LYS A 128 -14.32 12.91 -9.57
C LYS A 128 -13.04 12.70 -10.43
N GLN A 129 -13.14 12.26 -11.69
CA GLN A 129 -12.04 11.72 -12.49
C GLN A 129 -11.50 12.66 -13.57
N ALA A 130 -12.30 13.49 -14.26
CA ALA A 130 -11.84 14.18 -15.49
C ALA A 130 -10.70 15.22 -15.26
N LYS A 131 -10.81 16.06 -14.22
CA LYS A 131 -9.79 17.11 -13.91
C LYS A 131 -8.49 16.52 -13.37
N TYR A 132 -8.57 15.51 -12.50
CA TYR A 132 -7.40 14.76 -12.02
C TYR A 132 -6.79 13.90 -13.13
N ALA A 133 -7.60 13.41 -14.07
CA ALA A 133 -7.13 12.63 -15.20
C ALA A 133 -6.32 13.48 -16.17
N LEU A 134 -6.74 14.71 -16.50
CA LEU A 134 -6.02 15.59 -17.43
C LEU A 134 -4.83 16.31 -16.80
N LYS A 135 -4.92 16.71 -15.52
CA LYS A 135 -3.84 17.42 -14.83
C LYS A 135 -2.61 16.51 -14.79
N SER A 136 -1.49 17.03 -15.30
CA SER A 136 -0.21 16.32 -15.49
C SER A 136 -0.04 15.49 -16.77
N LEU A 137 -1.07 15.33 -17.61
CA LEU A 137 -0.90 14.72 -18.94
C LEU A 137 -0.11 15.62 -19.88
N ARG A 138 0.45 15.02 -20.93
CA ARG A 138 1.12 15.74 -22.01
C ARG A 138 0.26 15.68 -23.26
N ILE A 139 0.22 16.81 -23.95
CA ILE A 139 -0.44 16.96 -25.24
C ILE A 139 0.58 17.39 -26.28
N GLN A 140 0.37 16.94 -27.50
CA GLN A 140 0.99 17.47 -28.70
C GLN A 140 -0.01 18.41 -29.38
N VAL A 141 0.45 19.59 -29.81
CA VAL A 141 -0.42 20.63 -30.38
C VAL A 141 -0.13 20.82 -31.87
N LYS A 142 -1.16 20.67 -32.71
CA LYS A 142 -1.08 20.96 -34.15
C LYS A 142 -1.27 22.46 -34.44
N PRO A 143 -0.57 23.06 -35.42
CA PRO A 143 0.39 22.45 -36.36
C PRO A 143 1.84 22.38 -35.81
N SER A 144 2.11 22.99 -34.66
CA SER A 144 3.49 23.13 -34.14
C SER A 144 4.21 21.81 -33.80
N ASN A 145 3.46 20.73 -33.60
CA ASN A 145 3.92 19.43 -33.12
C ASN A 145 4.70 19.47 -31.79
N LEU A 146 4.61 20.58 -31.06
CA LEU A 146 5.26 20.76 -29.77
C LEU A 146 4.47 20.05 -28.66
N GLU A 147 5.21 19.49 -27.70
CA GLU A 147 4.64 18.83 -26.53
C GLU A 147 4.56 19.76 -25.32
N TYR A 148 3.38 19.82 -24.70
CA TYR A 148 3.15 20.61 -23.50
C TYR A 148 2.53 19.76 -22.38
N LYS A 149 2.82 20.12 -21.12
CA LYS A 149 2.16 19.52 -19.95
C LYS A 149 0.89 20.32 -19.65
N ILE A 150 -0.26 19.65 -19.57
CA ILE A 150 -1.53 20.27 -19.18
C ILE A 150 -1.44 20.74 -17.73
N ARG A 151 -1.80 22.00 -17.50
CA ARG A 151 -1.88 22.61 -16.17
C ARG A 151 -3.33 22.83 -15.74
N GLY A 152 -4.23 23.11 -16.68
CA GLY A 152 -5.66 23.29 -16.42
C GLY A 152 -6.45 23.52 -17.70
N LEU A 153 -7.70 23.94 -17.52
CA LEU A 153 -8.60 24.40 -18.58
C LEU A 153 -8.92 25.89 -18.33
N SER A 154 -9.36 26.62 -19.36
CA SER A 154 -9.91 27.97 -19.20
C SER A 154 -11.30 27.94 -18.59
N ASP A 155 -11.65 29.01 -17.86
CA ASP A 155 -13.00 29.19 -17.31
C ASP A 155 -14.01 29.64 -18.37
N LYS A 156 -13.52 30.32 -19.42
CA LYS A 156 -14.31 30.81 -20.55
C LYS A 156 -14.16 29.91 -21.77
N SER A 157 -15.14 29.96 -22.68
CA SER A 157 -15.10 29.29 -23.98
C SER A 157 -13.99 29.88 -24.87
N CYS A 158 -13.54 29.17 -25.90
CA CYS A 158 -12.49 29.70 -26.79
C CYS A 158 -12.93 30.97 -27.56
N LYS A 159 -14.22 31.20 -27.77
CA LYS A 159 -14.77 32.46 -28.31
C LYS A 159 -14.70 33.64 -27.34
N GLU A 160 -14.66 33.40 -26.04
CA GLU A 160 -14.68 34.45 -25.00
C GLU A 160 -13.34 34.59 -24.28
N GLN A 161 -12.51 33.55 -24.31
CA GLN A 161 -11.22 33.53 -23.64
C GLN A 161 -10.24 34.43 -24.40
N THR A 162 -9.79 35.51 -23.77
CA THR A 162 -8.82 36.44 -24.33
C THR A 162 -7.40 36.17 -23.85
N PHE A 163 -6.41 36.68 -24.60
CA PHE A 163 -5.01 36.75 -24.20
C PHE A 163 -4.32 37.96 -24.83
N ALA A 164 -3.28 38.47 -24.18
CA ALA A 164 -2.48 39.57 -24.70
C ALA A 164 -1.56 39.10 -25.84
N PHE A 165 -1.78 39.65 -27.03
CA PHE A 165 -1.03 39.37 -28.25
C PHE A 165 -0.18 40.58 -28.63
N LYS A 166 1.15 40.41 -28.62
CA LYS A 166 2.09 41.46 -29.04
C LYS A 166 2.34 41.36 -30.54
N LYS A 167 1.82 42.32 -31.30
CA LYS A 167 2.07 42.43 -32.73
C LYS A 167 3.36 43.24 -32.96
N ARG A 168 4.36 42.65 -33.60
CA ARG A 168 5.49 43.43 -34.15
C ARG A 168 5.01 44.12 -35.42
N ARG A 169 5.08 45.45 -35.46
CA ARG A 169 4.98 46.19 -36.72
C ARG A 169 6.28 45.96 -37.51
N ASN A 170 6.18 45.44 -38.73
CA ASN A 170 7.26 45.60 -39.70
C ASN A 170 7.17 47.04 -40.24
N GLY A 171 7.65 47.99 -39.45
CA GLY A 171 7.96 49.34 -39.92
C GLY A 171 9.44 49.42 -40.24
N LYS A 172 9.79 49.86 -41.45
CA LYS A 172 11.11 50.45 -41.69
C LYS A 172 11.16 51.73 -40.86
N ASP A 173 11.73 51.64 -39.68
CA ASP A 173 12.45 52.68 -38.92
C ASP A 173 12.38 52.37 -37.41
N GLY A 174 13.51 51.91 -36.89
CA GLY A 174 14.10 52.34 -35.62
C GLY A 174 13.42 52.01 -34.28
N ASP A 175 12.10 52.16 -34.14
CA ASP A 175 11.43 52.10 -32.83
C ASP A 175 10.21 51.18 -32.88
N SER A 176 10.41 49.94 -32.42
CA SER A 176 9.38 48.92 -32.39
C SER A 176 8.58 49.00 -31.09
N GLU A 177 7.63 49.93 -30.98
CA GLU A 177 6.57 49.80 -29.99
C GLU A 177 5.67 48.61 -30.37
N ALA A 178 5.79 47.53 -29.62
CA ALA A 178 4.93 46.36 -29.77
C ALA A 178 3.53 46.71 -29.28
N GLN A 179 2.59 46.90 -30.20
CA GLN A 179 1.19 47.10 -29.85
C GLN A 179 0.65 45.80 -29.22
N GLU A 180 0.23 45.89 -27.96
CA GLU A 180 -0.39 44.78 -27.22
C GLU A 180 -1.89 44.83 -27.48
N LEU A 181 -2.39 43.85 -28.22
CA LEU A 181 -3.81 43.70 -28.57
C LEU A 181 -4.38 42.53 -27.78
N GLU A 182 -5.54 42.71 -27.15
CA GLU A 182 -6.28 41.57 -26.60
C GLU A 182 -7.08 40.90 -27.73
N LEU A 183 -6.84 39.61 -27.93
CA LEU A 183 -7.55 38.80 -28.91
C LEU A 183 -8.16 37.59 -28.22
N THR A 184 -9.30 37.12 -28.72
CA THR A 184 -9.86 35.83 -28.30
C THR A 184 -9.00 34.69 -28.85
N VAL A 185 -8.98 33.55 -28.16
CA VAL A 185 -8.30 32.36 -28.64
C VAL A 185 -8.88 31.92 -29.99
N TYR A 186 -10.21 31.97 -30.14
CA TYR A 186 -10.88 31.65 -31.40
C TYR A 186 -10.43 32.56 -32.55
N ASP A 187 -10.47 33.88 -32.39
CA ASP A 187 -10.10 34.82 -33.46
C ASP A 187 -8.63 34.70 -33.84
N TYR A 188 -7.75 34.41 -32.88
CA TYR A 188 -6.35 34.17 -33.17
C TYR A 188 -6.15 32.92 -34.06
N PHE A 189 -6.82 31.81 -33.76
CA PHE A 189 -6.65 30.59 -34.56
C PHE A 189 -7.36 30.69 -35.92
N VAL A 190 -8.58 31.21 -35.97
CA VAL A 190 -9.38 31.30 -37.20
C VAL A 190 -8.88 32.44 -38.10
N ASN A 191 -8.79 33.68 -37.58
CA ASN A 191 -8.55 34.86 -38.41
C ASN A 191 -7.06 35.17 -38.60
N TYR A 192 -6.19 34.84 -37.63
CA TYR A 192 -4.75 35.11 -37.75
C TYR A 192 -3.93 33.90 -38.18
N ARG A 193 -4.30 32.69 -37.75
CA ARG A 193 -3.61 31.45 -38.13
C ARG A 193 -4.26 30.71 -39.30
N ASN A 194 -5.45 31.12 -39.75
CA ASN A 194 -6.23 30.44 -40.79
C ASN A 194 -6.47 28.96 -40.48
N ILE A 195 -6.73 28.64 -39.21
CA ILE A 195 -7.06 27.30 -38.73
C ILE A 195 -8.52 27.35 -38.29
N ASP A 196 -9.38 26.73 -39.09
CA ASP A 196 -10.80 26.64 -38.79
C ASP A 196 -11.04 25.69 -37.59
N LEU A 197 -11.92 26.09 -36.68
CA LEU A 197 -12.24 25.36 -35.45
C LEU A 197 -13.69 24.91 -35.51
N GLN A 198 -13.92 23.66 -35.91
CA GLN A 198 -15.24 23.13 -36.22
C GLN A 198 -16.07 22.85 -34.95
N SER A 199 -15.41 22.37 -33.90
CA SER A 199 -16.09 21.86 -32.69
C SER A 199 -15.69 22.58 -31.41
N SER A 200 -14.50 23.20 -31.36
CA SER A 200 -13.93 23.77 -30.14
C SER A 200 -14.33 25.21 -29.82
N GLY A 201 -15.08 25.90 -30.68
CA GLY A 201 -15.39 27.32 -30.49
C GLY A 201 -16.14 27.64 -29.19
N ASN A 202 -17.13 26.80 -28.84
CA ASN A 202 -17.92 26.94 -27.62
C ASN A 202 -17.36 26.13 -26.44
N LEU A 203 -16.22 25.46 -26.62
CA LEU A 203 -15.59 24.62 -25.60
C LEU A 203 -14.48 25.41 -24.86
N PRO A 204 -14.11 25.03 -23.63
CA PRO A 204 -12.97 25.63 -22.95
C PRO A 204 -11.64 25.26 -23.65
N CYS A 205 -10.63 26.11 -23.49
CA CYS A 205 -9.30 25.89 -24.03
C CYS A 205 -8.39 25.20 -22.99
N ILE A 206 -7.42 24.42 -23.46
CA ILE A 206 -6.39 23.81 -22.60
C ILE A 206 -5.36 24.86 -22.21
N ASN A 207 -5.12 25.03 -20.90
CA ASN A 207 -4.04 25.87 -20.38
C ASN A 207 -2.78 25.06 -20.08
N VAL A 208 -1.68 25.42 -20.73
CA VAL A 208 -0.34 24.83 -20.52
C VAL A 208 0.66 25.81 -19.88
N GLY A 209 0.27 27.08 -19.73
CA GLY A 209 1.11 28.16 -19.20
C GLY A 209 1.08 28.27 -17.67
N LYS A 210 2.01 29.06 -17.10
CA LYS A 210 2.02 29.36 -15.65
C LYS A 210 0.84 30.30 -15.31
N PRO A 211 0.37 30.36 -14.05
CA PRO A 211 -0.73 31.27 -13.68
C PRO A 211 -0.50 32.74 -14.07
N GLN A 212 0.75 33.22 -13.94
CA GLN A 212 1.13 34.58 -14.32
C GLN A 212 1.32 34.80 -15.83
N ARG A 213 1.40 33.72 -16.63
CA ARG A 213 1.54 33.77 -18.09
C ARG A 213 0.87 32.55 -18.71
N PRO A 214 -0.48 32.55 -18.79
CA PRO A 214 -1.23 31.43 -19.33
C PRO A 214 -0.98 31.28 -20.83
N ILE A 215 -1.11 30.05 -21.33
CA ILE A 215 -0.99 29.72 -22.75
C ILE A 215 -2.14 28.78 -23.07
N PHE A 216 -3.04 29.20 -23.95
CA PHE A 216 -4.28 28.51 -24.24
C PHE A 216 -4.25 27.87 -25.63
N PHE A 217 -4.75 26.64 -25.73
CA PHE A 217 -4.93 25.92 -26.99
C PHE A 217 -6.35 25.35 -27.10
N PRO A 218 -7.01 25.48 -28.27
CA PRO A 218 -8.27 24.78 -28.53
C PRO A 218 -8.12 23.25 -28.36
N LEU A 219 -9.14 22.60 -27.80
CA LEU A 219 -9.13 21.15 -27.54
C LEU A 219 -8.93 20.33 -28.82
N GLU A 220 -9.53 20.75 -29.93
CA GLU A 220 -9.45 20.13 -31.26
C GLU A 220 -8.02 20.08 -31.83
N LEU A 221 -7.15 21.01 -31.41
CA LEU A 221 -5.76 21.04 -31.85
C LEU A 221 -4.83 20.20 -30.96
N CYS A 222 -5.36 19.58 -29.90
CA CYS A 222 -4.57 18.88 -28.89
C CYS A 222 -4.78 17.36 -28.97
N SER A 223 -3.67 16.62 -29.05
CA SER A 223 -3.66 15.14 -28.99
C SER A 223 -2.84 14.66 -27.81
N LEU A 224 -3.33 13.66 -27.07
CA LEU A 224 -2.59 13.05 -25.94
C LEU A 224 -1.37 12.28 -26.44
N VAL A 225 -0.26 12.38 -25.71
CA VAL A 225 1.01 11.69 -26.03
C VAL A 225 1.11 10.34 -25.32
N SER A 226 1.57 9.30 -26.05
CA SER A 226 1.49 7.86 -25.71
C SER A 226 2.27 7.35 -24.49
N LEU A 227 3.02 8.18 -23.75
CA LEU A 227 4.13 7.65 -22.94
C LEU A 227 4.00 7.87 -21.42
N LYS A 228 2.79 8.14 -20.94
CA LYS A 228 2.54 8.24 -19.49
C LYS A 228 1.76 7.06 -18.95
N ASN A 229 2.29 6.50 -17.87
CA ASN A 229 1.59 5.51 -17.06
C ASN A 229 0.29 6.13 -16.52
N TYR A 230 -0.81 5.40 -16.65
CA TYR A 230 -2.07 5.76 -16.04
C TYR A 230 -1.95 5.55 -14.52
N THR A 231 -2.03 6.64 -13.75
CA THR A 231 -1.77 6.62 -12.30
C THR A 231 -3.02 6.36 -11.45
N SER A 232 -4.21 6.39 -12.05
CA SER A 232 -5.47 6.16 -11.33
C SER A 232 -5.78 4.66 -11.20
N ALA A 233 -6.49 4.29 -10.14
CA ALA A 233 -6.88 2.91 -9.90
C ALA A 233 -7.82 2.39 -11.02
N PRO A 234 -7.52 1.24 -11.64
CA PRO A 234 -8.34 0.71 -12.73
C PRO A 234 -9.70 0.22 -12.23
N SER A 235 -10.73 0.41 -13.06
CA SER A 235 -12.09 -0.12 -12.84
C SER A 235 -12.23 -1.60 -13.22
N THR A 236 -11.33 -2.12 -14.06
CA THR A 236 -11.36 -3.49 -14.60
C THR A 236 -10.12 -4.29 -14.21
N PHE A 237 -10.31 -5.51 -13.73
CA PHE A 237 -9.24 -6.46 -13.44
C PHE A 237 -8.49 -6.82 -14.74
N GLN A 238 -7.16 -6.71 -14.73
CA GLN A 238 -6.34 -7.20 -15.85
C GLN A 238 -6.36 -8.73 -15.92
N PRO A 239 -6.34 -9.34 -17.12
CA PRO A 239 -6.25 -10.78 -17.28
C PRO A 239 -4.88 -11.29 -16.80
N THR A 240 -4.90 -12.18 -15.80
CA THR A 240 -3.71 -12.81 -15.20
C THR A 240 -3.14 -13.94 -16.09
N MET A 241 -1.82 -13.97 -16.33
CA MET A 241 -1.14 -14.90 -17.26
C MET A 241 -0.54 -16.17 -16.63
N ARG A 242 -1.07 -17.39 -16.94
CA ARG A 242 -0.71 -18.65 -16.21
C ARG A 242 0.80 -18.90 -16.14
N PRO A 243 1.36 -19.57 -15.11
CA PRO A 243 2.80 -19.72 -14.91
C PRO A 243 3.51 -20.27 -16.15
N HIS A 244 2.96 -21.34 -16.75
CA HIS A 244 3.49 -21.88 -18.01
C HIS A 244 3.42 -20.91 -19.19
N LYS A 245 2.39 -20.04 -19.29
CA LYS A 245 2.30 -19.02 -20.35
C LYS A 245 3.35 -17.93 -20.13
N ARG A 246 3.55 -17.51 -18.88
CA ARG A 246 4.57 -16.52 -18.50
C ARG A 246 5.98 -17.06 -18.75
N MET A 247 6.24 -18.29 -18.33
CA MET A 247 7.48 -19.01 -18.62
C MET A 247 7.70 -19.13 -20.12
N LYS A 248 6.68 -19.52 -20.89
CA LYS A 248 6.76 -19.57 -22.36
C LYS A 248 7.02 -18.21 -23.00
N VAL A 249 6.48 -17.10 -22.50
CA VAL A 249 6.79 -15.76 -23.02
C VAL A 249 8.23 -15.35 -22.69
N LEU A 250 8.72 -15.73 -21.51
CA LEU A 250 10.10 -15.46 -21.10
C LEU A 250 11.11 -16.34 -21.86
N SER A 251 10.74 -17.60 -22.14
CA SER A 251 11.56 -18.56 -22.90
C SER A 251 11.32 -18.53 -24.41
N SER A 252 10.27 -17.85 -24.87
CA SER A 252 9.97 -17.81 -26.31
C SER A 252 11.09 -17.11 -27.04
N VAL A 253 11.46 -17.73 -28.16
CA VAL A 253 12.42 -17.26 -29.15
C VAL A 253 12.26 -15.76 -29.44
N SER A 254 11.04 -15.22 -29.52
CA SER A 254 10.80 -13.79 -29.73
C SER A 254 11.34 -12.86 -28.63
N ALA A 255 11.30 -13.22 -27.35
CA ALA A 255 11.84 -12.39 -26.27
C ALA A 255 13.39 -12.44 -26.18
N LEU A 256 14.00 -13.50 -26.71
CA LEU A 256 15.45 -13.67 -26.81
C LEU A 256 15.99 -13.03 -28.10
N GLU A 257 15.30 -13.22 -29.23
CA GLU A 257 15.60 -12.61 -30.54
C GLU A 257 15.36 -11.10 -30.60
N LEU A 258 14.40 -10.55 -29.84
CA LEU A 258 14.17 -9.10 -29.78
C LEU A 258 15.23 -8.36 -28.96
N ASN A 259 15.88 -9.05 -28.02
CA ASN A 259 16.81 -8.40 -27.09
C ASN A 259 18.29 -8.61 -27.43
N LYS A 260 18.63 -9.53 -28.35
CA LYS A 260 19.97 -9.84 -28.91
C LYS A 260 21.16 -9.35 -28.08
N TYR A 261 21.23 -9.74 -26.81
CA TYR A 261 22.22 -9.19 -25.87
C TYR A 261 23.65 -9.47 -26.32
N ASP A 262 23.89 -10.62 -26.96
CA ASP A 262 25.19 -11.01 -27.50
C ASP A 262 25.67 -10.12 -28.67
N THR A 263 24.74 -9.40 -29.31
CA THR A 263 25.04 -8.43 -30.36
C THR A 263 25.18 -7.00 -29.83
N ALA A 264 24.87 -6.76 -28.55
CA ALA A 264 24.95 -5.42 -27.96
C ALA A 264 26.44 -5.00 -27.81
N PRO A 265 26.90 -3.95 -28.52
CA PRO A 265 28.32 -3.57 -28.53
C PRO A 265 28.88 -3.27 -27.14
N VAL A 266 28.06 -2.71 -26.25
CA VAL A 266 28.43 -2.37 -24.87
C VAL A 266 28.65 -3.62 -24.01
N LEU A 267 27.81 -4.65 -24.14
CA LEU A 267 27.97 -5.87 -23.34
C LEU A 267 29.18 -6.68 -23.81
N ARG A 268 29.39 -6.77 -25.13
CA ARG A 268 30.54 -7.45 -25.72
C ARG A 268 31.86 -6.77 -25.38
N SER A 269 31.93 -5.44 -25.43
CA SER A 269 33.14 -4.69 -25.03
C SER A 269 33.46 -4.84 -23.54
N CYS A 270 32.45 -5.06 -22.69
CA CYS A 270 32.63 -5.38 -21.27
C CYS A 270 32.92 -6.87 -21.00
N GLY A 271 32.99 -7.74 -22.02
CA GLY A 271 33.20 -9.18 -21.84
C GLY A 271 32.02 -9.93 -21.18
N ILE A 272 30.82 -9.34 -21.16
CA ILE A 272 29.64 -9.93 -20.51
C ILE A 272 28.90 -10.82 -21.50
N ALA A 273 28.79 -12.11 -21.18
CA ALA A 273 27.94 -13.07 -21.87
C ALA A 273 26.71 -13.41 -21.01
N ILE A 274 25.52 -13.46 -21.61
CA ILE A 274 24.27 -13.71 -20.88
C ILE A 274 23.68 -15.04 -21.34
N SER A 275 23.50 -15.98 -20.41
CA SER A 275 22.79 -17.23 -20.71
C SER A 275 21.31 -16.99 -21.08
N ASN A 276 20.83 -17.77 -22.05
CA ASN A 276 19.44 -17.76 -22.49
C ASN A 276 18.54 -18.70 -21.67
N ASP A 277 19.14 -19.57 -20.86
CA ASP A 277 18.42 -20.54 -20.04
C ASP A 277 18.08 -19.99 -18.65
N PHE A 278 17.03 -20.53 -18.06
CA PHE A 278 16.71 -20.26 -16.66
C PHE A 278 17.76 -20.87 -15.75
N THR A 279 18.16 -20.13 -14.71
CA THR A 279 18.96 -20.68 -13.61
C THR A 279 18.18 -21.78 -12.89
N GLN A 280 18.74 -22.98 -12.86
CA GLN A 280 18.19 -24.09 -12.09
C GLN A 280 18.62 -23.94 -10.63
N VAL A 281 17.66 -24.12 -9.71
CA VAL A 281 17.89 -24.01 -8.26
C VAL A 281 17.19 -25.16 -7.56
N GLU A 282 17.83 -25.68 -6.51
CA GLU A 282 17.24 -26.74 -5.70
C GLU A 282 16.34 -26.13 -4.62
N GLY A 283 15.10 -26.63 -4.53
CA GLY A 283 14.14 -26.24 -3.51
C GLY A 283 13.63 -27.46 -2.76
N ARG A 284 13.36 -27.31 -1.45
CA ARG A 284 12.78 -28.36 -0.60
C ARG A 284 11.35 -28.01 -0.25
N VAL A 285 10.45 -28.99 -0.12
CA VAL A 285 9.06 -28.72 0.30
C VAL A 285 8.91 -29.06 1.77
N LEU A 286 8.67 -28.04 2.60
CA LEU A 286 8.41 -28.22 4.03
C LEU A 286 7.05 -28.90 4.26
N PRO A 287 6.96 -29.85 5.20
CA PRO A 287 5.67 -30.45 5.56
C PRO A 287 4.74 -29.41 6.16
N ALA A 288 3.47 -29.47 5.80
CA ALA A 288 2.46 -28.58 6.38
C ALA A 288 2.31 -28.86 7.88
N PRO A 289 2.27 -27.82 8.74
CA PRO A 289 2.08 -28.04 10.16
C PRO A 289 0.68 -28.58 10.43
N LYS A 290 0.62 -29.54 11.36
CA LYS A 290 -0.64 -30.09 11.87
C LYS A 290 -1.38 -29.05 12.70
N LEU A 291 -2.68 -28.92 12.48
CA LEU A 291 -3.55 -28.01 13.23
C LEU A 291 -4.40 -28.81 14.22
N LYS A 292 -4.78 -28.16 15.32
CA LYS A 292 -5.78 -28.62 16.27
C LYS A 292 -7.02 -27.75 16.16
N ALA A 293 -8.18 -28.41 16.08
CA ALA A 293 -9.49 -27.79 16.10
C ALA A 293 -10.22 -28.07 17.44
N GLY A 294 -11.50 -27.75 17.52
CA GLY A 294 -12.34 -28.08 18.68
C GLY A 294 -12.34 -29.58 18.97
N ASN A 295 -12.58 -29.93 20.24
CA ASN A 295 -12.48 -31.31 20.74
C ASN A 295 -11.10 -31.98 20.53
N ASP A 296 -10.04 -31.18 20.37
CA ASP A 296 -8.67 -31.64 20.08
C ASP A 296 -8.56 -32.48 18.78
N GLU A 297 -9.49 -32.29 17.85
CA GLU A 297 -9.47 -32.92 16.52
C GLU A 297 -8.27 -32.46 15.69
N ASP A 298 -7.70 -33.41 14.96
CA ASP A 298 -6.56 -33.19 14.10
C ASP A 298 -6.99 -32.71 12.70
N VAL A 299 -6.49 -31.55 12.30
CA VAL A 299 -6.71 -31.01 10.95
C VAL A 299 -5.38 -31.00 10.20
N PHE A 300 -5.38 -31.63 9.03
CA PHE A 300 -4.20 -31.76 8.16
C PHE A 300 -4.38 -30.87 6.92
N PRO A 301 -3.69 -29.72 6.85
CA PRO A 301 -3.75 -28.87 5.68
C PRO A 301 -3.22 -29.60 4.43
N GLN A 302 -3.97 -29.54 3.34
CA GLN A 302 -3.56 -30.09 2.05
C GLN A 302 -3.37 -28.95 1.06
N ASN A 303 -2.19 -28.87 0.42
CA ASN A 303 -1.83 -27.78 -0.49
C ASN A 303 -2.14 -26.39 0.12
N GLY A 304 -1.75 -26.18 1.38
CA GLY A 304 -1.96 -24.92 2.09
C GLY A 304 -3.43 -24.54 2.32
N LYS A 305 -4.36 -25.50 2.25
CA LYS A 305 -5.80 -25.28 2.44
C LYS A 305 -6.39 -26.29 3.43
N TRP A 306 -7.39 -25.85 4.16
CA TRP A 306 -8.25 -26.68 5.00
C TRP A 306 -9.64 -26.02 5.09
N ASN A 307 -10.60 -26.73 5.66
CA ASN A 307 -11.94 -26.21 5.90
C ASN A 307 -12.42 -26.61 7.31
N PHE A 308 -13.46 -25.93 7.79
CA PHE A 308 -14.12 -26.22 9.07
C PHE A 308 -15.44 -26.97 8.87
N LYS A 309 -15.55 -27.79 7.81
CA LYS A 309 -16.78 -28.54 7.57
C LYS A 309 -16.90 -29.63 8.64
N ASN A 310 -17.99 -29.59 9.42
CA ASN A 310 -18.23 -30.49 10.55
C ASN A 310 -17.16 -30.43 11.66
N THR A 311 -16.43 -29.31 11.76
CA THR A 311 -15.35 -29.14 12.74
C THR A 311 -15.65 -27.94 13.63
N LYS A 312 -15.56 -28.14 14.94
CA LYS A 312 -15.75 -27.05 15.91
C LYS A 312 -14.48 -26.20 16.02
N VAL A 313 -14.64 -24.96 16.46
CA VAL A 313 -13.49 -24.10 16.79
C VAL A 313 -12.85 -24.51 18.13
N VAL A 314 -11.55 -24.25 18.29
CA VAL A 314 -10.78 -24.62 19.50
C VAL A 314 -11.34 -23.96 20.75
N GLN A 315 -11.58 -22.66 20.69
CA GLN A 315 -12.13 -21.88 21.78
C GLN A 315 -13.28 -21.02 21.23
N PRO A 316 -14.53 -21.51 21.30
CA PRO A 316 -15.69 -20.75 20.87
C PRO A 316 -16.02 -19.64 21.86
N THR A 317 -16.45 -18.49 21.34
CA THR A 317 -17.07 -17.43 22.14
C THR A 317 -18.57 -17.66 22.26
N LYS A 318 -19.14 -17.33 23.42
CA LYS A 318 -20.60 -17.27 23.60
C LYS A 318 -21.11 -15.88 23.22
N ILE A 319 -22.12 -15.81 22.35
CA ILE A 319 -22.68 -14.56 21.83
C ILE A 319 -24.14 -14.46 22.29
N GLU A 320 -24.34 -13.91 23.48
CA GLU A 320 -25.68 -13.78 24.08
C GLU A 320 -26.35 -12.46 23.70
N LYS A 321 -25.59 -11.37 23.68
CA LYS A 321 -26.09 -10.01 23.45
C LYS A 321 -25.54 -9.45 22.15
N TRP A 322 -26.30 -9.56 21.07
CA TRP A 322 -25.94 -9.00 19.77
C TRP A 322 -27.15 -8.39 19.08
N ALA A 323 -26.90 -7.47 18.15
CA ALA A 323 -27.92 -6.81 17.36
C ALA A 323 -27.54 -6.74 15.89
N VAL A 324 -28.54 -6.63 15.02
CA VAL A 324 -28.37 -6.47 13.58
C VAL A 324 -28.62 -5.02 13.20
N ILE A 325 -27.75 -4.46 12.38
CA ILE A 325 -27.84 -3.11 11.83
C ILE A 325 -27.99 -3.24 10.33
N ASP A 326 -29.14 -2.87 9.79
CA ASP A 326 -29.44 -2.96 8.36
C ASP A 326 -29.48 -1.59 7.70
N PHE A 327 -28.46 -1.29 6.89
CA PHE A 327 -28.43 -0.10 6.02
C PHE A 327 -29.07 -0.40 4.65
N ASN A 328 -30.24 -1.05 4.68
CA ASN A 328 -31.01 -1.46 3.51
C ASN A 328 -30.23 -2.39 2.56
N ALA A 329 -29.76 -3.51 3.09
CA ALA A 329 -28.95 -4.50 2.36
C ALA A 329 -29.72 -5.31 1.30
N CYS A 330 -31.03 -5.08 1.16
CA CYS A 330 -31.94 -5.81 0.26
C CYS A 330 -31.79 -7.34 0.37
N CYS A 331 -31.74 -7.86 1.60
CA CYS A 331 -31.63 -9.28 1.89
C CYS A 331 -32.67 -9.76 2.91
N ASP A 332 -32.97 -11.05 2.90
CA ASP A 332 -33.81 -11.69 3.91
C ASP A 332 -33.02 -11.80 5.24
N ILE A 333 -33.31 -10.88 6.16
CA ILE A 333 -32.64 -10.77 7.46
C ILE A 333 -33.00 -11.95 8.37
N GLU A 334 -34.24 -12.43 8.33
CA GLU A 334 -34.70 -13.53 9.18
C GLU A 334 -34.00 -14.83 8.77
N CYS A 335 -33.97 -15.11 7.47
CA CYS A 335 -33.24 -16.25 6.92
C CYS A 335 -31.73 -16.14 7.21
N LEU A 336 -31.13 -14.93 7.15
CA LEU A 336 -29.74 -14.72 7.54
C LEU A 336 -29.50 -15.04 9.02
N ILE A 337 -30.36 -14.55 9.92
CA ILE A 337 -30.25 -14.78 11.37
C ILE A 337 -30.36 -16.28 11.69
N GLN A 338 -31.35 -16.96 11.11
CA GLN A 338 -31.50 -18.41 11.31
C GLN A 338 -30.27 -19.18 10.79
N ASN A 339 -29.77 -18.82 9.61
CA ASN A 339 -28.62 -19.49 9.03
C ASN A 339 -27.31 -19.21 9.78
N ILE A 340 -27.09 -18.00 10.30
CA ILE A 340 -25.88 -17.69 11.06
C ILE A 340 -25.87 -18.36 12.43
N ILE A 341 -27.02 -18.44 13.11
CA ILE A 341 -27.17 -19.17 14.38
C ILE A 341 -26.90 -20.66 14.15
N ARG A 342 -27.58 -21.27 13.17
CA ARG A 342 -27.38 -22.68 12.83
C ARG A 342 -25.93 -23.00 12.44
N CYS A 343 -25.30 -22.14 11.64
CA CYS A 343 -23.88 -22.29 11.28
C CYS A 343 -22.95 -22.04 12.48
N GLY A 344 -23.35 -21.20 13.44
CA GLY A 344 -22.64 -21.01 14.70
C GLY A 344 -22.64 -22.27 15.54
N GLU A 345 -23.81 -22.90 15.72
CA GLU A 345 -23.99 -24.13 16.48
C GLU A 345 -23.11 -25.28 15.94
N THR A 346 -23.06 -25.46 14.62
CA THR A 346 -22.19 -26.49 14.00
C THR A 346 -20.71 -26.24 14.26
N MET A 347 -20.30 -24.98 14.36
CA MET A 347 -18.93 -24.58 14.72
C MET A 347 -18.67 -24.58 16.23
N GLY A 348 -19.70 -24.80 17.07
CA GLY A 348 -19.62 -24.70 18.53
C GLY A 348 -19.72 -23.28 19.09
N ILE A 349 -20.02 -22.29 18.26
CA ILE A 349 -20.23 -20.89 18.65
C ILE A 349 -21.72 -20.71 19.00
N LEU A 350 -22.02 -20.66 20.29
CA LEU A 350 -23.40 -20.51 20.77
C LEU A 350 -23.86 -19.07 20.60
N MET A 351 -24.91 -18.87 19.80
CA MET A 351 -25.52 -17.57 19.53
C MET A 351 -26.98 -17.57 19.97
N SER A 352 -27.38 -16.66 20.86
CA SER A 352 -28.79 -16.43 21.17
C SER A 352 -29.50 -15.72 19.99
N PRO A 353 -30.83 -15.64 19.95
CA PRO A 353 -31.51 -14.71 19.03
C PRO A 353 -31.04 -13.27 19.24
N PRO A 354 -30.95 -12.43 18.19
CA PRO A 354 -30.52 -11.05 18.34
C PRO A 354 -31.51 -10.24 19.19
N LEU A 355 -30.99 -9.32 19.99
CA LEU A 355 -31.80 -8.47 20.88
C LEU A 355 -32.70 -7.50 20.09
N HIS A 356 -32.18 -7.00 18.96
CA HIS A 356 -32.92 -6.09 18.09
C HIS A 356 -32.36 -6.11 16.67
N VAL A 357 -33.21 -5.72 15.70
CA VAL A 357 -32.85 -5.48 14.31
C VAL A 357 -33.15 -4.02 14.00
N PHE A 358 -32.12 -3.19 13.94
CA PHE A 358 -32.24 -1.79 13.56
C PHE A 358 -32.25 -1.68 12.04
N LYS A 359 -33.32 -1.12 11.47
CA LYS A 359 -33.44 -0.85 10.04
C LYS A 359 -33.30 0.64 9.79
N GLU A 360 -32.54 0.98 8.76
CA GLU A 360 -32.39 2.36 8.32
C GLU A 360 -33.72 2.91 7.78
N ASP A 361 -33.98 4.19 8.09
CA ASP A 361 -35.08 4.93 7.49
C ASP A 361 -34.85 5.08 5.97
N ILE A 362 -35.84 4.66 5.19
CA ILE A 362 -35.86 4.72 3.71
C ILE A 362 -35.55 6.14 3.22
N ASN A 363 -36.01 7.16 3.94
CA ASN A 363 -35.81 8.57 3.57
C ASN A 363 -34.34 9.01 3.65
N LEU A 364 -33.51 8.32 4.45
CA LEU A 364 -32.10 8.63 4.64
C LEU A 364 -31.19 7.94 3.61
N ARG A 365 -31.73 7.11 2.71
CA ARG A 365 -30.93 6.36 1.73
C ARG A 365 -30.04 7.27 0.86
N SER A 366 -30.57 8.43 0.50
CA SER A 366 -29.89 9.45 -0.33
C SER A 366 -29.03 10.42 0.48
N ALA A 367 -29.07 10.35 1.82
CA ALA A 367 -28.30 11.23 2.68
C ALA A 367 -26.81 10.84 2.71
N GLN A 368 -25.98 11.75 3.22
CA GLN A 368 -24.55 11.47 3.41
C GLN A 368 -24.35 10.30 4.37
N PRO A 369 -23.35 9.41 4.13
CA PRO A 369 -23.10 8.23 4.96
C PRO A 369 -22.93 8.52 6.46
N MET A 370 -22.38 9.67 6.83
CA MET A 370 -22.22 10.09 8.23
C MET A 370 -23.57 10.33 8.92
N LEU A 371 -24.47 11.08 8.28
CA LEU A 371 -25.81 11.35 8.82
C LEU A 371 -26.62 10.06 8.98
N ARG A 372 -26.49 9.13 8.02
CA ARG A 372 -27.09 7.80 8.07
C ARG A 372 -26.62 7.00 9.29
N VAL A 373 -25.30 6.98 9.52
CA VAL A 373 -24.68 6.32 10.68
C VAL A 373 -25.04 7.01 11.99
N GLU A 374 -25.11 8.34 12.01
CA GLU A 374 -25.47 9.14 13.18
C GLU A 374 -26.92 8.89 13.62
N HIS A 375 -27.86 8.87 12.67
CA HIS A 375 -29.24 8.47 12.95
C HIS A 375 -29.31 7.07 13.55
N MET A 376 -28.63 6.11 12.92
CA MET A 376 -28.57 4.73 13.42
C MET A 376 -27.97 4.66 14.83
N TYR A 377 -26.91 5.42 15.10
CA TYR A 377 -26.28 5.52 16.41
C TYR A 377 -27.24 6.10 17.46
N ASN A 378 -27.97 7.16 17.13
CA ASN A 378 -28.97 7.75 18.02
C ASN A 378 -30.08 6.74 18.34
N SER A 379 -30.61 6.01 17.34
CA SER A 379 -31.59 4.95 17.58
C SER A 379 -31.09 3.86 18.52
N ILE A 380 -29.83 3.45 18.40
CA ILE A 380 -29.20 2.49 19.31
C ILE A 380 -29.09 3.06 20.74
N ARG A 381 -28.68 4.33 20.86
CA ARG A 381 -28.51 5.01 22.16
C ARG A 381 -29.84 5.23 22.86
N ASP A 382 -30.87 5.59 22.13
CA ASP A 382 -32.20 5.87 22.68
C ASP A 382 -32.87 4.57 23.15
N MET A 383 -32.56 3.43 22.51
CA MET A 383 -33.01 2.11 22.93
C MET A 383 -32.21 1.54 24.12
N TYR A 384 -30.89 1.73 24.13
CA TYR A 384 -30.01 1.10 25.11
C TYR A 384 -29.23 2.12 25.93
N SER A 385 -29.43 2.08 27.25
CA SER A 385 -28.50 2.69 28.21
C SER A 385 -27.27 1.77 28.44
N ARG A 386 -26.08 2.34 28.67
CA ARG A 386 -24.93 1.55 29.20
C ARG A 386 -25.34 1.09 30.61
N PRO A 387 -25.42 -0.22 30.97
CA PRO A 387 -24.62 -1.37 30.53
C PRO A 387 -25.36 -2.44 29.68
N GLN A 388 -26.54 -2.14 29.14
CA GLN A 388 -27.36 -3.11 28.39
C GLN A 388 -26.98 -3.23 26.91
N LEU A 389 -25.97 -2.49 26.46
CA LEU A 389 -25.57 -2.41 25.07
C LEU A 389 -25.03 -3.75 24.54
N PRO A 390 -25.44 -4.20 23.33
CA PRO A 390 -24.94 -5.42 22.72
C PRO A 390 -23.40 -5.48 22.61
N ASP A 391 -22.83 -6.67 22.73
CA ASP A 391 -21.39 -6.90 22.62
C ASP A 391 -20.91 -7.02 21.17
N LEU A 392 -21.83 -7.36 20.26
CA LEU A 392 -21.61 -7.48 18.83
C LEU A 392 -22.72 -6.79 18.03
N PHE A 393 -22.31 -5.98 17.04
CA PHE A 393 -23.20 -5.46 15.99
C PHE A 393 -22.88 -6.10 14.63
N LEU A 394 -23.83 -6.87 14.10
CA LEU A 394 -23.78 -7.39 12.74
C LEU A 394 -24.35 -6.35 11.76
N CYS A 395 -23.49 -5.73 10.97
CA CYS A 395 -23.86 -4.63 10.08
C CYS A 395 -24.00 -5.11 8.63
N LEU A 396 -25.17 -4.88 8.04
CA LEU A 396 -25.51 -5.22 6.68
C LEU A 396 -25.41 -3.96 5.81
N LEU A 397 -24.61 -4.05 4.75
CA LEU A 397 -24.34 -2.96 3.82
C LEU A 397 -24.97 -3.27 2.45
N PRO A 398 -25.53 -2.26 1.75
CA PRO A 398 -26.24 -2.42 0.48
C PRO A 398 -25.36 -2.89 -0.67
N GLU A 399 -24.08 -2.52 -0.67
CA GLU A 399 -23.16 -2.84 -1.77
C GLU A 399 -21.74 -3.12 -1.28
N ARG A 400 -21.03 -4.01 -1.98
CA ARG A 400 -19.63 -4.37 -1.69
C ARG A 400 -18.64 -3.20 -1.78
N LYS A 401 -18.99 -2.11 -2.47
CA LYS A 401 -18.13 -0.95 -2.72
C LYS A 401 -18.53 0.32 -1.97
N ASN A 402 -19.45 0.25 -1.00
CA ASN A 402 -19.80 1.42 -0.20
C ASN A 402 -18.77 1.65 0.93
N TYR A 403 -17.55 2.04 0.53
CA TYR A 403 -16.44 2.32 1.45
C TYR A 403 -16.80 3.41 2.46
N ASP A 404 -17.65 4.36 2.05
CA ASP A 404 -17.92 5.53 2.87
C ASP A 404 -18.83 5.22 4.05
N LEU A 405 -19.88 4.41 3.83
CA LEU A 405 -20.72 3.91 4.91
C LEU A 405 -19.97 2.95 5.83
N TYR A 406 -19.13 2.08 5.27
CA TYR A 406 -18.29 1.18 6.06
C TYR A 406 -17.33 1.94 6.99
N GLY A 407 -16.65 2.97 6.48
CA GLY A 407 -15.70 3.78 7.24
C GLY A 407 -16.37 4.52 8.39
N ALA A 408 -17.47 5.22 8.10
CA ALA A 408 -18.27 5.93 9.09
C ALA A 408 -18.80 4.98 10.19
N TRP A 409 -19.38 3.83 9.81
CA TRP A 409 -19.88 2.85 10.77
C TRP A 409 -18.76 2.29 11.65
N LYS A 410 -17.59 1.94 11.07
CA LYS A 410 -16.44 1.43 11.83
C LYS A 410 -15.89 2.44 12.81
N ARG A 411 -15.85 3.72 12.44
CA ARG A 411 -15.45 4.81 13.35
C ARG A 411 -16.40 4.88 14.54
N THR A 412 -17.70 5.00 14.29
CA THR A 412 -18.72 5.12 15.34
C THR A 412 -18.75 3.91 16.26
N SER A 413 -18.74 2.69 15.69
CA SER A 413 -18.75 1.45 16.48
C SER A 413 -17.50 1.25 17.34
N LEU A 414 -16.30 1.43 16.78
CA LEU A 414 -15.05 1.09 17.50
C LEU A 414 -14.51 2.23 18.39
N SER A 415 -14.77 3.49 18.03
CA SER A 415 -14.24 4.65 18.76
C SER A 415 -15.26 5.32 19.67
N VAL A 416 -16.55 5.37 19.27
CA VAL A 416 -17.60 6.08 20.02
C VAL A 416 -18.41 5.11 20.90
N LEU A 417 -19.01 4.07 20.30
CA LEU A 417 -19.74 3.03 21.02
C LEU A 417 -18.80 2.15 21.85
N GLY A 418 -17.63 1.83 21.28
CA GLY A 418 -16.66 0.93 21.89
C GLY A 418 -17.09 -0.54 21.85
N LYS A 419 -17.90 -0.92 20.85
CA LYS A 419 -18.44 -2.29 20.69
C LYS A 419 -17.97 -2.92 19.41
N MET A 420 -17.87 -4.25 19.43
CA MET A 420 -17.35 -5.00 18.30
C MET A 420 -18.37 -5.06 17.16
N THR A 421 -17.90 -5.03 15.91
CA THR A 421 -18.79 -5.09 14.75
C THR A 421 -18.23 -5.92 13.60
N GLN A 422 -19.13 -6.65 12.94
CA GLN A 422 -18.85 -7.39 11.71
C GLN A 422 -19.76 -6.88 10.59
N CYS A 423 -19.15 -6.42 9.49
CA CYS A 423 -19.91 -5.95 8.32
C CYS A 423 -20.06 -7.08 7.29
N ILE A 424 -21.21 -7.13 6.63
CA ILE A 424 -21.54 -8.04 5.52
C ILE A 424 -22.12 -7.20 4.38
N ALA A 425 -21.70 -7.49 3.14
CA ALA A 425 -22.18 -6.81 1.94
C ALA A 425 -22.58 -7.79 0.83
N SER A 426 -22.90 -9.04 1.21
CA SER A 426 -23.39 -10.06 0.29
C SER A 426 -24.90 -10.15 0.40
N THR A 427 -25.59 -10.32 -0.72
CA THR A 427 -27.02 -10.65 -0.76
C THR A 427 -27.28 -12.16 -0.78
N LYS A 428 -26.23 -12.96 -0.99
CA LYS A 428 -26.28 -14.43 -1.00
C LYS A 428 -25.42 -15.00 0.13
N PHE A 429 -26.02 -15.84 0.97
CA PHE A 429 -25.41 -16.41 2.17
C PHE A 429 -25.25 -17.92 2.05
N SER A 430 -24.19 -18.37 1.36
CA SER A 430 -23.81 -19.79 1.40
C SER A 430 -23.27 -20.15 2.80
N GLU A 431 -23.42 -21.41 3.22
CA GLU A 431 -22.84 -21.92 4.48
C GLU A 431 -21.35 -21.59 4.60
N ARG A 432 -20.57 -21.84 3.54
CA ARG A 432 -19.14 -21.51 3.48
C ARG A 432 -18.84 -20.03 3.72
N TYR A 433 -19.72 -19.14 3.26
CA TYR A 433 -19.57 -17.69 3.49
C TYR A 433 -19.80 -17.37 4.97
N LEU A 434 -20.87 -17.91 5.56
CA LEU A 434 -21.20 -17.70 6.97
C LEU A 434 -20.15 -18.29 7.91
N THR A 435 -19.60 -19.48 7.60
CA THR A 435 -18.46 -20.05 8.32
C THR A 435 -17.30 -19.06 8.38
N ASN A 436 -16.91 -18.46 7.24
CA ASN A 436 -15.83 -17.48 7.20
C ASN A 436 -16.16 -16.19 7.97
N VAL A 437 -17.42 -15.77 8.00
CA VAL A 437 -17.86 -14.64 8.83
C VAL A 437 -17.74 -14.98 10.32
N LEU A 438 -18.19 -16.17 10.73
CA LEU A 438 -18.13 -16.64 12.11
C LEU A 438 -16.69 -16.81 12.61
N LEU A 439 -15.77 -17.29 11.76
CA LEU A 439 -14.34 -17.32 12.09
C LEU A 439 -13.79 -15.92 12.47
N LYS A 440 -14.28 -14.87 11.80
CA LYS A 440 -13.87 -13.48 12.09
C LYS A 440 -14.53 -12.97 13.37
N ILE A 441 -15.81 -13.27 13.57
CA ILE A 441 -16.55 -12.89 14.78
C ILE A 441 -15.90 -13.54 16.02
N ASN A 442 -15.63 -14.84 15.97
CA ASN A 442 -15.02 -15.58 17.06
C ASN A 442 -13.66 -14.97 17.43
N ALA A 443 -12.78 -14.74 16.46
CA ALA A 443 -11.48 -14.10 16.68
C ALA A 443 -11.59 -12.68 17.27
N LYS A 444 -12.56 -11.89 16.80
CA LYS A 444 -12.83 -10.53 17.29
C LYS A 444 -13.31 -10.47 18.73
N LEU A 445 -14.08 -11.46 19.15
CA LEU A 445 -14.59 -11.59 20.51
C LEU A 445 -13.63 -12.35 21.44
N GLY A 446 -12.42 -12.69 20.96
CA GLY A 446 -11.34 -13.29 21.77
C GLY A 446 -11.26 -14.82 21.70
N GLY A 447 -12.11 -15.47 20.91
CA GLY A 447 -12.05 -16.91 20.65
C GLY A 447 -10.87 -17.32 19.77
N LEU A 448 -10.61 -18.62 19.72
CA LEU A 448 -9.57 -19.24 18.89
C LEU A 448 -10.22 -20.22 17.93
N ASN A 449 -9.96 -20.06 16.63
CA ASN A 449 -10.54 -20.90 15.60
C ASN A 449 -9.83 -22.25 15.50
N SER A 450 -8.51 -22.19 15.32
CA SER A 450 -7.59 -23.32 15.23
C SER A 450 -6.24 -22.89 15.79
N VAL A 451 -5.49 -23.83 16.34
CA VAL A 451 -4.11 -23.60 16.84
C VAL A 451 -3.15 -24.60 16.20
N LEU A 452 -1.85 -24.33 16.23
CA LEU A 452 -0.87 -25.33 15.80
C LEU A 452 -0.88 -26.51 16.81
N ALA A 453 -0.72 -27.74 16.35
CA ALA A 453 -0.59 -28.89 17.26
C ALA A 453 0.62 -28.74 18.21
N LEU A 454 1.70 -28.11 17.72
CA LEU A 454 2.88 -27.76 18.51
C LEU A 454 2.60 -26.62 19.50
N GLU A 455 1.70 -25.68 19.18
CA GLU A 455 1.27 -24.63 20.11
C GLU A 455 0.44 -25.23 21.24
N ARG A 456 -0.50 -26.11 20.92
CA ARG A 456 -1.36 -26.81 21.89
C ARG A 456 -0.55 -27.62 22.91
N SER A 457 0.57 -28.19 22.48
CA SER A 457 1.49 -28.97 23.31
C SER A 457 2.63 -28.14 23.92
N ASN A 458 2.71 -26.83 23.65
CA ASN A 458 3.79 -25.94 24.07
C ASN A 458 5.19 -26.43 23.62
N MET A 459 5.26 -27.00 22.41
CA MET A 459 6.47 -27.60 21.83
C MET A 459 6.98 -26.84 20.61
N ILE A 460 6.57 -25.58 20.40
CA ILE A 460 7.13 -24.78 19.30
C ILE A 460 8.62 -24.55 19.58
N PRO A 461 9.53 -25.03 18.71
CA PRO A 461 10.96 -24.90 18.93
C PRO A 461 11.35 -23.44 19.14
N MET A 462 12.23 -23.19 20.12
CA MET A 462 12.71 -21.87 20.54
C MET A 462 11.65 -20.92 21.11
N VAL A 463 10.40 -20.94 20.64
CA VAL A 463 9.32 -20.01 21.02
C VAL A 463 8.66 -20.42 22.35
N SER A 464 8.38 -21.70 22.54
CA SER A 464 7.70 -22.19 23.75
C SER A 464 8.64 -22.44 24.93
N GLN A 465 9.97 -22.40 24.73
CA GLN A 465 10.97 -22.72 25.76
C GLN A 465 11.22 -21.57 26.75
N LYS A 466 11.04 -20.33 26.31
CA LYS A 466 11.22 -19.13 27.13
C LYS A 466 10.24 -18.03 26.69
N PRO A 467 9.90 -17.06 27.56
CA PRO A 467 8.99 -15.97 27.24
C PRO A 467 9.35 -15.27 25.93
N THR A 468 8.50 -15.43 24.93
CA THR A 468 8.75 -14.99 23.55
C THR A 468 7.63 -14.10 23.06
N MET A 469 7.99 -12.90 22.62
CA MET A 469 7.06 -11.99 21.97
C MET A 469 7.32 -11.96 20.46
N ILE A 470 6.27 -12.12 19.66
CA ILE A 470 6.34 -12.06 18.20
C ILE A 470 5.70 -10.76 17.74
N LEU A 471 6.44 -9.97 16.95
CA LEU A 471 5.99 -8.71 16.39
C LEU A 471 5.79 -8.80 14.88
N GLY A 472 4.76 -8.13 14.38
CA GLY A 472 4.56 -7.86 12.96
C GLY A 472 4.50 -6.37 12.72
N MET A 473 5.30 -5.86 11.79
CA MET A 473 5.46 -4.43 11.51
C MET A 473 5.24 -4.15 10.02
N SER A 474 4.37 -3.19 9.71
CA SER A 474 4.14 -2.74 8.34
C SER A 474 3.71 -1.28 8.31
N VAL A 475 4.15 -0.57 7.27
CA VAL A 475 3.66 0.76 6.93
C VAL A 475 2.76 0.66 5.70
N SER A 476 1.70 1.48 5.67
CA SER A 476 0.82 1.67 4.52
C SER A 476 0.82 3.12 4.09
N HIS A 477 0.95 3.36 2.78
CA HIS A 477 0.92 4.70 2.20
C HIS A 477 -0.40 4.96 1.45
N GLY A 478 -0.69 6.24 1.18
CA GLY A 478 -1.74 6.66 0.27
C GLY A 478 -1.52 6.14 -1.16
N SER A 479 -2.59 6.16 -1.98
CA SER A 479 -2.50 5.68 -3.37
C SER A 479 -1.54 6.55 -4.20
N PRO A 480 -0.94 6.01 -5.28
CA PRO A 480 -0.12 6.80 -6.19
C PRO A 480 -0.85 8.06 -6.65
N GLY A 481 -0.21 9.23 -6.52
CA GLY A 481 -0.80 10.54 -6.83
C GLY A 481 -1.38 11.29 -5.61
N GLN A 482 -1.57 10.64 -4.47
CA GLN A 482 -2.03 11.27 -3.23
C GLN A 482 -0.86 11.65 -2.32
N SER A 483 -0.11 12.71 -2.67
CA SER A 483 1.13 13.08 -1.97
C SER A 483 0.94 13.63 -0.56
N GLY A 484 -0.26 14.09 -0.20
CA GLY A 484 -0.56 14.69 1.11
C GLY A 484 -1.08 13.71 2.17
N ILE A 485 -1.39 12.45 1.80
CA ILE A 485 -1.97 11.49 2.75
C ILE A 485 -0.87 10.94 3.67
N PRO A 486 -1.05 10.99 5.00
CA PRO A 486 -0.08 10.46 5.95
C PRO A 486 0.14 8.96 5.74
N SER A 487 1.33 8.49 6.09
CA SER A 487 1.58 7.04 6.15
C SER A 487 1.05 6.51 7.48
N ILE A 488 0.58 5.26 7.48
CA ILE A 488 0.05 4.61 8.67
C ILE A 488 0.96 3.44 9.02
N ALA A 489 1.67 3.56 10.13
CA ALA A 489 2.47 2.51 10.70
C ALA A 489 1.65 1.67 11.67
N ALA A 490 1.69 0.35 11.50
CA ALA A 490 1.05 -0.59 12.41
C ALA A 490 2.06 -1.61 12.91
N VAL A 491 2.03 -1.84 14.22
CA VAL A 491 2.77 -2.92 14.87
C VAL A 491 1.79 -3.77 15.65
N VAL A 492 1.85 -5.07 15.41
CA VAL A 492 1.14 -6.06 16.21
C VAL A 492 2.11 -6.83 17.08
N GLY A 493 1.69 -7.18 18.30
CA GLY A 493 2.45 -8.03 19.20
C GLY A 493 1.60 -9.22 19.66
N SER A 494 2.22 -10.41 19.72
CA SER A 494 1.58 -11.58 20.30
C SER A 494 1.23 -11.35 21.76
N ARG A 495 0.17 -12.00 22.23
CA ARG A 495 -0.32 -11.96 23.62
C ARG A 495 -0.24 -13.36 24.21
N GLU A 496 -0.17 -13.44 25.54
CA GLU A 496 -0.31 -14.69 26.31
C GLU A 496 0.72 -15.77 25.95
N TRP A 497 1.96 -15.65 26.41
CA TRP A 497 2.94 -16.73 26.25
C TRP A 497 2.59 -17.94 27.16
N PRO A 498 2.70 -19.20 26.68
CA PRO A 498 3.33 -19.68 25.43
C PRO A 498 2.45 -19.72 24.16
N SER A 499 1.19 -19.26 24.23
CA SER A 499 0.31 -19.15 23.06
C SER A 499 0.80 -18.06 22.10
N ILE A 500 0.59 -18.26 20.80
CA ILE A 500 1.01 -17.33 19.75
C ILE A 500 -0.13 -16.92 18.81
N SER A 501 -1.37 -17.35 19.11
CA SER A 501 -2.54 -17.15 18.26
C SER A 501 -3.28 -15.82 18.48
N ARG A 502 -3.00 -15.11 19.59
CA ARG A 502 -3.64 -13.81 19.91
C ARG A 502 -2.68 -12.66 19.68
N TYR A 503 -3.17 -11.59 19.06
CA TYR A 503 -2.39 -10.38 18.79
C TYR A 503 -3.10 -9.12 19.23
N ARG A 504 -2.32 -8.16 19.74
CA ARG A 504 -2.72 -6.77 19.95
C ARG A 504 -2.13 -5.91 18.84
N ALA A 505 -2.90 -4.96 18.30
CA ALA A 505 -2.38 -3.95 17.39
C ALA A 505 -2.19 -2.60 18.08
N SER A 506 -1.14 -1.89 17.70
CA SER A 506 -0.95 -0.46 17.97
C SER A 506 -0.55 0.23 16.67
N VAL A 507 -1.25 1.31 16.36
CA VAL A 507 -1.19 1.99 15.05
C VAL A 507 -0.93 3.47 15.27
N ARG A 508 -0.10 4.06 14.42
CA ARG A 508 0.27 5.49 14.43
C ARG A 508 0.27 6.04 13.01
N THR A 509 -0.03 7.33 12.89
CA THR A 509 0.27 8.09 11.70
C THR A 509 1.68 8.64 11.75
N GLN A 510 2.26 8.81 10.56
CA GLN A 510 3.54 9.46 10.36
C GLN A 510 3.51 10.22 9.03
N SER A 511 4.57 10.98 8.77
CA SER A 511 4.67 11.82 7.58
C SER A 511 4.45 11.02 6.28
N PRO A 512 3.87 11.65 5.25
CA PRO A 512 3.62 10.99 3.97
C PRO A 512 4.89 10.34 3.38
N LYS A 513 4.76 9.11 2.91
CA LYS A 513 5.83 8.30 2.27
C LYS A 513 7.06 8.00 3.13
N VAL A 514 7.01 8.23 4.43
CA VAL A 514 8.05 7.74 5.35
C VAL A 514 7.83 6.25 5.56
N GLU A 515 8.84 5.43 5.26
CA GLU A 515 8.79 3.97 5.42
C GLU A 515 9.24 3.52 6.81
N MET A 516 10.21 4.19 7.44
CA MET A 516 10.68 3.86 8.80
C MET A 516 9.62 4.23 9.83
N ILE A 517 9.44 3.40 10.86
CA ILE A 517 8.45 3.70 11.91
C ILE A 517 9.07 4.62 12.97
N ASP A 518 8.59 5.86 13.05
CA ASP A 518 9.16 6.91 13.91
C ASP A 518 8.70 6.82 15.37
N LEU A 519 7.52 6.27 15.64
CA LEU A 519 6.88 6.28 16.97
C LEU A 519 6.93 4.92 17.68
N LEU A 520 7.96 4.11 17.41
CA LEU A 520 8.22 2.88 18.18
C LEU A 520 8.59 3.23 19.62
N PHE A 521 9.37 4.29 19.79
CA PHE A 521 9.72 4.90 21.06
C PHE A 521 9.44 6.40 21.01
N ASP A 522 8.55 6.87 21.88
CA ASP A 522 8.17 8.29 21.98
C ASP A 522 8.32 8.73 23.43
N ARG A 523 9.42 9.43 23.73
CA ARG A 523 9.77 9.84 25.10
C ARG A 523 8.96 11.07 25.48
N VAL A 524 8.17 10.95 26.55
CA VAL A 524 7.36 12.06 27.08
C VAL A 524 8.05 12.71 28.27
N SER A 525 8.71 11.90 29.11
CA SER A 525 9.51 12.38 30.24
C SER A 525 10.71 11.47 30.46
N GLU A 526 11.48 11.74 31.51
CA GLU A 526 12.59 10.88 31.87
C GLU A 526 12.16 9.44 32.15
N PHE A 527 10.97 9.24 32.74
CA PHE A 527 10.45 7.96 33.21
C PHE A 527 9.23 7.45 32.42
N ASP A 528 8.69 8.22 31.48
CA ASP A 528 7.51 7.84 30.72
C ASP A 528 7.72 7.95 29.21
N ASN A 529 7.14 6.98 28.49
CA ASN A 529 7.07 6.98 27.04
C ASN A 529 5.65 6.65 26.59
N LYS A 530 5.28 7.07 25.38
CA LYS A 530 3.97 6.77 24.76
C LYS A 530 4.12 6.05 23.42
N GLY A 531 5.31 5.48 23.19
CA GLY A 531 5.66 4.73 22.00
C GLY A 531 4.85 3.45 21.86
N ILE A 532 4.71 2.99 20.63
CA ILE A 532 4.03 1.74 20.26
C ILE A 532 4.55 0.57 21.12
N MET A 533 5.87 0.47 21.31
CA MET A 533 6.48 -0.67 21.98
C MET A 533 6.08 -0.79 23.44
N ARG A 534 5.89 0.31 24.17
CA ARG A 534 5.43 0.24 25.55
C ARG A 534 4.04 -0.34 25.66
N GLU A 535 3.13 0.03 24.77
CA GLU A 535 1.77 -0.53 24.79
C GLU A 535 1.79 -2.04 24.61
N LEU A 536 2.61 -2.53 23.67
CA LEU A 536 2.71 -3.95 23.36
C LEU A 536 3.44 -4.73 24.46
N ILE A 537 4.56 -4.21 24.99
CA ILE A 537 5.33 -4.84 26.08
C ILE A 537 4.48 -4.92 27.35
N LEU A 538 3.77 -3.84 27.71
CA LEU A 538 2.88 -3.84 28.88
C LEU A 538 1.75 -4.86 28.75
N ASP A 539 1.15 -4.97 27.58
CA ASP A 539 0.07 -5.93 27.34
C ASP A 539 0.58 -7.38 27.34
N PHE A 540 1.74 -7.64 26.74
CA PHE A 540 2.41 -8.95 26.82
C PHE A 540 2.75 -9.32 28.26
N TYR A 541 3.36 -8.40 29.01
CA TYR A 541 3.73 -8.59 30.41
C TYR A 541 2.51 -8.97 31.26
N LYS A 542 1.41 -8.21 31.14
CA LYS A 542 0.16 -8.49 31.88
C LYS A 542 -0.50 -9.80 31.46
N SER A 543 -0.53 -10.09 30.16
CA SER A 543 -1.19 -11.29 29.62
C SER A 543 -0.36 -12.57 29.77
N SER A 544 0.94 -12.47 30.03
CA SER A 544 1.86 -13.61 30.17
C SER A 544 2.26 -13.87 31.63
N GLY A 545 1.36 -13.57 32.58
CA GLY A 545 1.59 -13.81 34.00
C GLY A 545 2.73 -12.99 34.58
N TYR A 546 2.85 -11.72 34.19
CA TYR A 546 3.90 -10.80 34.64
C TYR A 546 5.32 -11.27 34.31
N ARG A 547 5.50 -11.95 33.18
CA ARG A 547 6.81 -12.32 32.64
C ARG A 547 7.23 -11.37 31.54
N LYS A 548 8.46 -10.85 31.62
CA LYS A 548 9.05 -10.04 30.55
C LYS A 548 9.50 -10.98 29.42
N PRO A 549 9.39 -10.58 28.14
CA PRO A 549 9.93 -11.39 27.06
C PRO A 549 11.45 -11.49 27.21
N GLU A 550 11.99 -12.70 27.15
CA GLU A 550 13.43 -12.94 27.06
C GLU A 550 13.92 -12.87 25.61
N GLN A 551 13.00 -13.07 24.65
CA GLN A 551 13.26 -12.85 23.24
C GLN A 551 12.11 -12.16 22.53
N ILE A 552 12.46 -11.39 21.51
CA ILE A 552 11.53 -10.66 20.65
C ILE A 552 11.87 -11.00 19.19
N ILE A 553 10.92 -11.64 18.49
CA ILE A 553 11.02 -11.98 17.06
C ILE A 553 10.24 -10.93 16.29
N ILE A 554 10.88 -10.26 15.34
CA ILE A 554 10.32 -9.11 14.63
C ILE A 554 10.19 -9.45 13.15
N PHE A 555 8.97 -9.42 12.63
CA PHE A 555 8.68 -9.53 11.21
C PHE A 555 8.38 -8.17 10.59
N ARG A 556 9.28 -7.66 9.76
CA ARG A 556 9.18 -6.35 9.13
C ARG A 556 8.86 -6.46 7.64
N ASN A 557 7.77 -5.84 7.18
CA ASN A 557 7.36 -5.83 5.78
C ASN A 557 7.34 -4.42 5.20
N GLY A 558 7.80 -4.25 3.95
CA GLY A 558 7.66 -3.00 3.19
C GLY A 558 8.98 -2.32 2.83
N VAL A 559 10.10 -2.81 3.36
CA VAL A 559 11.43 -2.20 3.15
C VAL A 559 12.20 -2.85 2.02
N SER A 560 12.96 -2.03 1.30
CA SER A 560 13.96 -2.48 0.31
C SER A 560 15.27 -2.87 0.99
N GLU A 561 16.13 -3.59 0.27
CA GLU A 561 17.47 -3.99 0.75
C GLU A 561 18.31 -2.79 1.20
N SER A 562 18.25 -1.69 0.44
CA SER A 562 18.94 -0.44 0.77
C SER A 562 18.57 0.16 2.14
N GLN A 563 17.42 -0.25 2.71
CA GLN A 563 16.90 0.25 3.97
C GLN A 563 17.13 -0.73 5.14
N PHE A 564 17.77 -1.89 4.93
CA PHE A 564 17.97 -2.87 6.00
C PHE A 564 18.77 -2.29 7.18
N ASN A 565 19.82 -1.53 6.90
CA ASN A 565 20.59 -0.83 7.94
C ASN A 565 19.75 0.22 8.68
N GLN A 566 18.77 0.85 8.01
CA GLN A 566 17.87 1.79 8.68
C GLN A 566 16.93 1.06 9.64
N VAL A 567 16.41 -0.12 9.28
CA VAL A 567 15.61 -0.95 10.19
C VAL A 567 16.42 -1.33 11.45
N LEU A 568 17.68 -1.73 11.29
CA LEU A 568 18.53 -2.10 12.42
C LEU A 568 18.93 -0.89 13.29
N ASN A 569 19.34 0.21 12.68
CA ASN A 569 19.88 1.35 13.42
C ASN A 569 18.78 2.24 14.01
N ILE A 570 17.66 2.38 13.30
CA ILE A 570 16.56 3.29 13.67
C ILE A 570 15.45 2.51 14.39
N GLU A 571 14.81 1.54 13.72
CA GLU A 571 13.64 0.87 14.29
C GLU A 571 14.01 -0.03 15.48
N LEU A 572 14.98 -0.93 15.30
CA LEU A 572 15.46 -1.78 16.40
C LEU A 572 16.12 -0.95 17.51
N GLY A 573 16.85 0.11 17.16
CA GLY A 573 17.38 1.07 18.13
C GLY A 573 16.30 1.69 19.03
N GLN A 574 15.15 2.09 18.45
CA GLN A 574 14.00 2.57 19.22
C GLN A 574 13.39 1.46 20.11
N ILE A 575 13.26 0.23 19.59
CA ILE A 575 12.72 -0.90 20.36
C ILE A 575 13.61 -1.17 21.59
N ILE A 576 14.93 -1.18 21.41
CA ILE A 576 15.89 -1.36 22.52
C ILE A 576 15.73 -0.25 23.56
N LYS A 577 15.60 1.01 23.14
CA LYS A 577 15.33 2.14 24.05
C LYS A 577 14.03 1.95 24.84
N ALA A 578 12.97 1.46 24.20
CA ALA A 578 11.71 1.16 24.87
C ALA A 578 11.85 0.05 25.93
N CYS A 579 12.62 -1.00 25.64
CA CYS A 579 12.93 -2.06 26.60
C CYS A 579 13.72 -1.53 27.80
N LYS A 580 14.77 -0.73 27.57
CA LYS A 580 15.60 -0.15 28.62
C LYS A 580 14.84 0.82 29.51
N LEU A 581 13.96 1.65 28.95
CA LEU A 581 13.11 2.52 29.76
C LEU A 581 12.07 1.72 30.56
N PHE A 582 11.61 0.57 30.05
CA PHE A 582 10.68 -0.29 30.79
C PHE A 582 11.35 -0.93 32.02
N ASN A 583 12.60 -1.36 31.87
CA ASN A 583 13.44 -1.84 32.95
C ASN A 583 14.91 -1.83 32.50
N GLU A 584 15.77 -1.15 33.24
CA GLU A 584 17.16 -0.88 32.83
C GLU A 584 18.01 -2.16 32.72
N ASP A 585 17.83 -3.10 33.64
CA ASP A 585 18.54 -4.39 33.66
C ASP A 585 18.04 -5.37 32.60
N TRP A 586 16.85 -5.13 32.04
CA TRP A 586 16.26 -6.02 31.06
C TRP A 586 16.90 -5.83 29.67
N SER A 587 17.32 -6.94 29.06
CA SER A 587 17.92 -6.95 27.73
C SER A 587 17.51 -8.21 26.96
N PRO A 588 16.35 -8.20 26.28
CA PRO A 588 15.90 -9.36 25.52
C PRO A 588 16.77 -9.60 24.27
N LYS A 589 16.79 -10.85 23.79
CA LYS A 589 17.41 -11.19 22.50
C LYS A 589 16.48 -10.84 21.36
N PHE A 590 17.02 -10.24 20.29
CA PHE A 590 16.23 -9.83 19.12
C PHE A 590 16.56 -10.69 17.90
N VAL A 591 15.51 -11.04 17.16
CA VAL A 591 15.62 -11.63 15.81
C VAL A 591 14.80 -10.77 14.87
N VAL A 592 15.45 -10.14 13.88
CA VAL A 592 14.77 -9.30 12.88
C VAL A 592 14.72 -10.04 11.56
N ILE A 593 13.50 -10.26 11.06
CA ILE A 593 13.22 -10.93 9.80
C ILE A 593 12.50 -9.94 8.89
N VAL A 594 13.19 -9.51 7.85
CA VAL A 594 12.59 -8.65 6.82
C VAL A 594 11.90 -9.53 5.79
N ALA A 595 10.59 -9.40 5.67
CA ALA A 595 9.79 -10.11 4.68
C ALA A 595 9.50 -9.19 3.49
N GLN A 596 10.06 -9.53 2.33
CA GLN A 596 9.81 -8.82 1.09
C GLN A 596 8.78 -9.57 0.27
N LYS A 597 7.57 -9.00 0.22
CA LYS A 597 6.45 -9.57 -0.52
C LYS A 597 6.53 -9.29 -2.03
N SER A 598 6.98 -8.09 -2.40
CA SER A 598 7.01 -7.62 -3.78
C SER A 598 8.43 -7.68 -4.33
N HIS A 599 8.78 -8.78 -4.99
CA HIS A 599 10.07 -8.95 -5.67
C HIS A 599 9.89 -9.53 -7.09
N ARG A 600 10.94 -9.40 -7.90
CA ARG A 600 10.96 -9.85 -9.31
C ARG A 600 11.29 -11.34 -9.47
N THR A 601 11.83 -11.99 -8.45
CA THR A 601 12.14 -13.43 -8.49
C THR A 601 10.86 -14.27 -8.59
N LYS A 602 10.87 -15.29 -9.45
CA LYS A 602 9.76 -16.22 -9.69
C LYS A 602 10.33 -17.64 -9.82
N PHE A 603 9.64 -18.60 -9.24
CA PHE A 603 10.05 -20.01 -9.26
C PHE A 603 9.03 -20.85 -10.03
N TYR A 604 9.54 -21.73 -10.89
CA TYR A 604 8.76 -22.59 -11.76
C TYR A 604 9.16 -24.04 -11.54
N GLN A 605 8.23 -24.96 -11.71
CA GLN A 605 8.53 -26.39 -11.71
C GLN A 605 8.98 -26.82 -13.11
N GLN A 606 10.04 -27.61 -13.20
CA GLN A 606 10.58 -28.06 -14.49
C GLN A 606 9.62 -29.03 -15.22
N SER A 607 8.90 -29.87 -14.48
CA SER A 607 8.06 -30.95 -15.01
C SER A 607 6.55 -30.66 -14.96
N SER A 608 6.14 -29.46 -14.54
CA SER A 608 4.73 -29.13 -14.33
C SER A 608 4.39 -27.73 -14.83
N SER A 609 3.16 -27.56 -15.33
CA SER A 609 2.61 -26.25 -15.70
C SER A 609 2.10 -25.44 -14.52
N ASP A 610 2.10 -26.03 -13.33
CA ASP A 610 1.59 -25.45 -12.09
C ASP A 610 2.66 -24.64 -11.36
N ASN A 611 2.22 -23.94 -10.31
CA ASN A 611 3.11 -23.23 -9.41
C ASN A 611 3.88 -24.21 -8.54
N VAL A 612 5.03 -23.75 -8.02
CA VAL A 612 5.72 -24.45 -6.93
C VAL A 612 4.76 -24.69 -5.75
N PRO A 613 4.78 -25.88 -5.12
CA PRO A 613 3.82 -26.26 -4.11
C PRO A 613 3.99 -25.42 -2.83
N PRO A 614 2.93 -25.26 -2.04
CA PRO A 614 3.01 -24.66 -0.71
C PRO A 614 3.98 -25.45 0.17
N GLY A 615 4.83 -24.75 0.92
CA GLY A 615 5.96 -25.29 1.67
C GLY A 615 7.31 -25.18 0.96
N THR A 616 7.38 -24.82 -0.33
CA THR A 616 8.68 -24.77 -1.06
C THR A 616 9.61 -23.72 -0.46
N ILE A 617 10.76 -24.13 0.08
CA ILE A 617 11.83 -23.29 0.59
C ILE A 617 13.06 -23.41 -0.31
N ILE A 618 13.71 -22.28 -0.59
CA ILE A 618 14.91 -22.20 -1.42
C ILE A 618 15.96 -21.40 -0.65
N GLU A 619 17.09 -22.05 -0.38
CA GLU A 619 18.24 -21.54 0.41
C GLU A 619 19.54 -21.64 -0.41
N ASP A 620 19.41 -21.73 -1.72
CA ASP A 620 20.50 -21.97 -2.65
C ASP A 620 21.51 -20.81 -2.63
N ARG A 621 22.81 -21.12 -2.47
CA ARG A 621 23.88 -20.13 -2.30
C ARG A 621 24.16 -19.30 -3.56
N THR A 622 23.65 -19.71 -4.72
CA THR A 622 23.78 -18.95 -5.97
C THR A 622 22.85 -17.74 -5.98
N ILE A 623 21.66 -17.86 -5.40
CA ILE A 623 20.62 -16.82 -5.39
C ILE A 623 20.49 -16.12 -4.03
N CYS A 624 20.89 -16.77 -2.94
CA CYS A 624 20.78 -16.26 -1.57
C CYS A 624 22.13 -15.71 -1.07
N HIS A 625 22.12 -14.48 -0.55
CA HIS A 625 23.31 -13.79 -0.04
C HIS A 625 23.83 -14.44 1.26
N GLN A 626 25.01 -15.08 1.20
CA GLN A 626 25.81 -15.48 2.35
C GLN A 626 25.02 -16.18 3.50
N ARG A 627 24.02 -17.01 3.15
CA ARG A 627 23.18 -17.84 4.06
C ARG A 627 22.36 -17.09 5.12
N LYS A 628 21.93 -15.85 4.86
CA LYS A 628 21.07 -15.09 5.82
C LYS A 628 19.64 -14.85 5.29
N ASP A 629 19.36 -15.27 4.08
CA ASP A 629 18.11 -15.11 3.37
C ASP A 629 17.63 -16.45 2.80
N PHE A 630 16.32 -16.53 2.58
CA PHE A 630 15.67 -17.69 1.97
C PHE A 630 14.39 -17.23 1.28
N PHE A 631 13.99 -17.95 0.24
CA PHE A 631 12.67 -17.80 -0.35
C PHE A 631 11.75 -18.88 0.19
N LEU A 632 10.59 -18.50 0.70
CA LEU A 632 9.57 -19.45 1.16
C LEU A 632 8.27 -19.27 0.37
N CYS A 633 7.70 -20.39 -0.03
CA CYS A 633 6.47 -20.55 -0.79
C CYS A 633 5.31 -21.14 0.08
N ALA A 634 4.66 -20.46 1.04
CA ALA A 634 3.73 -21.04 2.05
C ALA A 634 2.18 -21.10 1.80
N HIS A 635 1.64 -20.92 0.58
CA HIS A 635 0.22 -20.65 0.19
C HIS A 635 0.01 -21.25 -1.19
N ALA A 636 -1.16 -21.84 -1.42
CA ALA A 636 -1.54 -22.28 -2.75
C ALA A 636 -2.02 -21.11 -3.58
N SER A 637 -1.40 -20.91 -4.74
CA SER A 637 -1.87 -19.95 -5.73
C SER A 637 -3.23 -20.42 -6.30
N ILE A 638 -4.29 -19.62 -6.16
CA ILE A 638 -5.62 -19.92 -6.69
C ILE A 638 -5.74 -19.28 -8.08
N ASN A 639 -5.61 -20.04 -9.18
CA ASN A 639 -5.95 -19.74 -10.59
C ASN A 639 -5.60 -18.36 -11.19
N LEU A 640 -4.98 -17.47 -10.42
CA LEU A 640 -4.46 -16.18 -10.76
C LEU A 640 -2.95 -16.30 -10.61
N PRO A 641 -2.22 -16.45 -11.71
CA PRO A 641 -0.82 -16.11 -11.73
C PRO A 641 -0.70 -14.62 -11.42
N GLU A 642 0.29 -14.23 -10.62
CA GLU A 642 0.60 -12.84 -10.26
C GLU A 642 -0.17 -12.28 -9.07
N LYS A 643 0.10 -12.92 -7.94
CA LYS A 643 0.91 -12.26 -6.91
C LYS A 643 1.68 -13.37 -6.20
N TYR A 644 2.90 -13.67 -6.67
CA TYR A 644 3.84 -14.47 -5.88
C TYR A 644 4.28 -13.59 -4.72
N ASP A 645 3.38 -13.51 -3.77
CA ASP A 645 3.53 -12.83 -2.53
C ASP A 645 4.25 -13.83 -1.62
N CYS A 646 5.55 -13.59 -1.36
CA CYS A 646 6.17 -14.19 -0.20
C CYS A 646 5.26 -13.95 1.02
N TYR A 647 5.14 -14.98 1.82
CA TYR A 647 3.88 -15.35 2.43
C TYR A 647 3.65 -14.49 3.63
N PHE A 648 2.38 -14.13 3.80
CA PHE A 648 1.92 -13.49 5.00
C PHE A 648 2.20 -14.38 6.21
N LEU A 649 3.36 -14.18 6.82
CA LEU A 649 3.54 -14.43 8.24
C LEU A 649 2.38 -13.71 8.91
N ALA A 650 1.57 -14.46 9.65
CA ALA A 650 0.35 -13.94 10.27
C ALA A 650 0.56 -12.57 10.97
N PRO A 651 1.69 -12.33 11.68
CA PRO A 651 1.98 -11.02 12.25
C PRO A 651 1.99 -9.86 11.22
N ILE A 652 2.62 -10.03 10.06
CA ILE A 652 2.65 -9.01 9.01
C ILE A 652 1.25 -8.75 8.46
N ARG A 653 0.47 -9.81 8.24
CA ARG A 653 -0.90 -9.66 7.73
C ARG A 653 -1.77 -8.91 8.72
N TYR A 654 -1.66 -9.23 10.00
CA TYR A 654 -2.38 -8.53 11.06
C TYR A 654 -1.98 -7.05 11.13
N ALA A 655 -0.69 -6.73 11.01
CA ALA A 655 -0.24 -5.33 10.94
C ALA A 655 -0.85 -4.59 9.74
N GLN A 656 -0.83 -5.19 8.55
CA GLN A 656 -1.45 -4.59 7.36
C GLN A 656 -2.97 -4.42 7.48
N LEU A 657 -3.67 -5.40 8.06
CA LEU A 657 -5.11 -5.31 8.31
C LEU A 657 -5.42 -4.20 9.31
N ALA A 658 -4.64 -4.08 10.39
CA ALA A 658 -4.77 -3.02 11.38
C ALA A 658 -4.52 -1.63 10.75
N ALA A 659 -3.44 -1.47 9.97
CA ALA A 659 -3.16 -0.25 9.24
C ALA A 659 -4.31 0.11 8.27
N SER A 660 -4.79 -0.87 7.50
CA SER A 660 -5.87 -0.67 6.53
C SER A 660 -7.18 -0.24 7.18
N GLN A 661 -7.52 -0.86 8.31
CA GLN A 661 -8.74 -0.52 9.04
C GLN A 661 -8.64 0.88 9.66
N MET A 662 -7.51 1.20 10.30
CA MET A 662 -7.30 2.55 10.87
C MET A 662 -7.25 3.63 9.78
N ALA A 663 -6.74 3.32 8.59
CA ALA A 663 -6.80 4.21 7.43
C ALA A 663 -8.23 4.55 7.02
N GLN A 664 -9.15 3.59 7.12
CA GLN A 664 -10.56 3.82 6.83
C GLN A 664 -11.24 4.73 7.85
N LEU A 665 -10.74 4.76 9.10
CA LEU A 665 -11.22 5.69 10.12
C LEU A 665 -10.76 7.13 9.83
N MET A 666 -9.56 7.33 9.25
CA MET A 666 -9.01 8.67 8.97
C MET A 666 -9.58 9.37 7.76
N LYS A 667 -9.94 8.65 6.70
CA LYS A 667 -10.47 9.23 5.44
C LYS A 667 -11.67 10.16 5.64
N PHE A 668 -12.28 10.15 6.83
CA PHE A 668 -13.45 10.95 7.19
C PHE A 668 -13.17 12.13 8.12
N ASP A 669 -12.00 12.21 8.78
CA ASP A 669 -11.63 13.40 9.55
C ASP A 669 -11.30 14.58 8.62
N ASP A 670 -10.65 14.32 7.48
CA ASP A 670 -10.38 15.34 6.45
C ASP A 670 -11.66 15.96 5.85
N LEU A 671 -12.81 15.29 5.96
CA LEU A 671 -14.12 15.79 5.50
C LEU A 671 -14.83 16.67 6.53
N LEU A 672 -14.45 16.58 7.81
CA LEU A 672 -15.00 17.43 8.89
C LEU A 672 -14.14 18.69 9.08
N ASP A 673 -12.82 18.57 8.91
CA ASP A 673 -11.86 19.67 9.13
C ASP A 673 -11.69 20.63 7.93
N THR A 674 -12.40 20.42 6.83
CA THR A 674 -12.49 21.41 5.72
C THR A 674 -13.07 22.76 6.14
N SER A 675 -13.59 22.90 7.37
CA SER A 675 -13.99 24.18 7.96
C SER A 675 -12.84 25.00 8.57
N LEU A 676 -11.62 24.45 8.69
CA LEU A 676 -10.47 25.08 9.37
C LEU A 676 -9.21 25.25 8.49
N ILE A 677 -9.28 24.94 7.19
CA ILE A 677 -8.11 24.99 6.30
C ILE A 677 -7.59 26.42 6.04
N ASN A 678 -8.31 27.48 6.43
CA ASN A 678 -7.87 28.87 6.22
C ASN A 678 -7.03 29.48 7.36
N GLY A 679 -6.59 28.71 8.35
CA GLY A 679 -5.84 29.23 9.52
C GLY A 679 -4.36 28.82 9.65
N TRP A 680 -3.78 28.07 8.70
CA TRP A 680 -2.53 27.33 8.93
C TRP A 680 -1.29 27.98 8.30
N VAL A 681 -1.09 29.27 8.58
CA VAL A 681 0.23 29.90 8.43
C VAL A 681 0.58 30.57 9.76
N THR A 682 1.11 29.79 10.70
CA THR A 682 2.01 30.34 11.71
C THR A 682 3.42 30.33 11.12
N SER A 683 4.07 31.49 11.12
CA SER A 683 5.50 31.62 10.87
C SER A 683 6.25 30.68 11.81
N ASP A 684 7.06 29.77 11.24
CA ASP A 684 7.74 28.63 11.87
C ASP A 684 6.87 27.44 12.31
N GLY A 685 6.94 26.32 11.58
CA GLY A 685 6.39 25.04 12.03
C GLY A 685 6.16 24.02 10.91
N ALA A 686 6.77 22.83 11.03
CA ALA A 686 6.52 21.70 10.13
C ALA A 686 5.02 21.30 10.13
N PRO A 687 4.47 20.82 9.00
CA PRO A 687 3.07 20.40 8.94
C PRO A 687 2.77 19.30 9.97
N THR A 688 1.82 19.56 10.87
CA THR A 688 1.41 18.63 11.93
C THR A 688 0.66 17.44 11.34
N VAL A 689 1.19 16.23 11.58
CA VAL A 689 0.58 14.98 11.09
C VAL A 689 -0.74 14.71 11.85
N PRO A 690 -1.86 14.46 11.15
CA PRO A 690 -3.15 14.23 11.81
C PRO A 690 -3.10 12.97 12.69
N GLN A 691 -3.70 13.04 13.89
CA GLN A 691 -3.70 11.92 14.83
C GLN A 691 -4.85 10.94 14.54
N LEU A 692 -4.61 9.65 14.83
CA LEU A 692 -5.63 8.62 14.70
C LEU A 692 -6.71 8.73 15.80
N PRO A 693 -7.99 8.43 15.47
CA PRO A 693 -9.02 8.26 16.48
C PRO A 693 -8.61 7.21 17.52
N LYS A 694 -8.75 7.55 18.81
CA LYS A 694 -8.44 6.63 19.90
C LYS A 694 -9.57 5.62 20.04
N LEU A 695 -9.26 4.34 19.80
CA LEU A 695 -10.18 3.23 20.06
C LEU A 695 -10.51 3.12 21.55
N CYS A 696 -11.67 2.59 21.90
CA CYS A 696 -11.99 2.25 23.29
C CYS A 696 -11.03 1.17 23.84
N LYS A 697 -10.84 1.13 25.18
CA LYS A 697 -9.85 0.24 25.83
C LYS A 697 -10.06 -1.23 25.48
N GLU A 698 -11.32 -1.69 25.49
CA GLU A 698 -11.72 -3.05 25.12
C GLU A 698 -11.34 -3.39 23.68
N MET A 699 -11.58 -2.47 22.74
CA MET A 699 -11.25 -2.66 21.33
C MET A 699 -9.74 -2.72 21.07
N ARG A 700 -8.95 -1.96 21.84
CA ARG A 700 -7.47 -2.02 21.74
C ARG A 700 -6.90 -3.36 22.15
N GLN A 701 -7.62 -4.14 22.98
CA GLN A 701 -7.18 -5.45 23.45
C GLN A 701 -7.68 -6.60 22.57
N SER A 702 -8.58 -6.33 21.63
CA SER A 702 -9.13 -7.34 20.73
C SER A 702 -8.44 -7.34 19.36
N MET A 703 -8.68 -8.39 18.58
CA MET A 703 -8.28 -8.46 17.18
C MET A 703 -9.32 -7.77 16.28
N PHE A 704 -9.62 -6.49 16.55
CA PHE A 704 -10.66 -5.71 15.85
C PHE A 704 -10.47 -5.62 14.32
N PHE A 705 -9.23 -5.88 13.87
CA PHE A 705 -8.75 -5.89 12.49
C PHE A 705 -8.92 -7.20 11.73
N CYS A 706 -9.39 -8.26 12.38
CA CYS A 706 -9.61 -9.54 11.72
C CYS A 706 -10.75 -9.54 10.68
#